data_AF-A0A8T5HYM8-F1
#
_entry.id   AF-A0A8T5HYM8-F1
#
_cell.length_a   1.000
_cell.length_b   1.000
_cell.length_c   1.000
_cell.angle_alpha   90.00
_cell.angle_beta   90.00
_cell.angle_gamma   90.00
#
_symmetry.space_group_name_H-M   'P 1'
#
loop_
_entity.id
_entity.type
_entity.pdbx_description
1 polymer ?
#
loop_
_entity_poly.entity_id
_entity_poly.type
_entity_poly.pdbx_seq_one_letter_code
_entity_poly.pdbx_strand_id
1 'polypeptide(L)'
;MAVKSGGVNSSFSRGVSKCVSSRSSSSASCFWFKGKSAQITVFIIIGIVILFTFAGIMYFTKTITKKDILTAAEPSLADVPTAFKPLSTYTESCINSVAKKGLLVLGEQGGYIYPDTVGKYSVINPTDADGINLEPLKVPYWHYNIETNSKKNIVYSSLKPELFAADDPEMSIESQLSRYVEERLDECLDDYSPFVNQGFIVEIVSKDAKEVDVNIGDKSVGFLLEMEVKAKIGESEATINKFYVSVPLALKHYYEIANLITETQQENNVLERQGLELISIYSRIDSQYLPPISDVDYQLFSPYVWDEVTVKQKFKDLLVSYVPLLRFLGSSNFYYHTFPEGNRLAQKIIDNSVIPLTGAEDLQVSFDYFAWEPFFKVNSDEGKIEPDHIFINYGVFNFAQQRYETHYDASYPVLVTIKDEYAFNNQGYNFIFALESNIRNNRPAVVGEVIEPYPPSVSSFSCAEEHKTTGVIKTAVIDSFSKEPVDLVKIGFTIPEQGECEIGLTDDSGVVEEKYPAVYGGVVNFANAEYLTGYYPLNTYGIEDDDSAIIGFATANVEGKVIELNKKKDVKVKVMKKVFKKCITPLVCDEYDILVYKDISCEKAKKTCFFNSGESLFQNNGDDDDPLIGINIEADGSLARYNDYTFIDSAKDLIEDEEAVLMLERISGFNEGFIEEEFFTTLSVKGNEEVEVTLVPGIYKVSGFLTLNQEIIIPKDKRCFSYDILTREEQDCFDFDEQVMEKYVEGNLNWEVPETYLKITADDLYTAELITFYMPAQDILSVPETFKVSGGPTVPGRILEDLGVPGLIANISSVIPEIRESLQPIYS
;
A
#
# COMPACT_ATOMS: atom_id res chain seq x y z
N MET A 1 -18.75 64.58 -20.99
CA MET A 1 -18.08 65.15 -22.17
C MET A 1 -17.78 63.98 -23.10
N ALA A 2 -18.43 64.00 -24.26
CA ALA A 2 -18.17 63.28 -25.51
C ALA A 2 -17.53 61.86 -25.56
N VAL A 3 -18.37 60.93 -26.04
CA VAL A 3 -18.26 60.24 -27.36
C VAL A 3 -17.81 58.75 -27.40
N LYS A 4 -18.82 57.93 -27.74
CA LYS A 4 -18.90 56.81 -28.73
C LYS A 4 -18.07 55.53 -28.48
N SER A 5 -18.52 54.33 -28.87
CA SER A 5 -19.78 53.83 -29.45
C SER A 5 -19.67 52.31 -29.66
N GLY A 6 -20.80 51.60 -29.56
CA GLY A 6 -21.08 50.30 -30.19
C GLY A 6 -20.69 49.10 -29.32
N GLY A 7 -21.56 48.16 -28.98
CA GLY A 7 -22.91 47.87 -29.44
C GLY A 7 -23.13 46.36 -29.36
N VAL A 8 -23.58 45.87 -28.20
CA VAL A 8 -24.14 44.53 -27.99
C VAL A 8 -25.37 44.74 -27.11
N ASN A 9 -26.54 44.26 -27.55
CA ASN A 9 -27.74 44.26 -26.70
C ASN A 9 -28.37 42.87 -26.71
N SER A 10 -27.99 42.09 -25.70
CA SER A 10 -28.82 41.13 -25.00
C SER A 10 -29.82 41.86 -24.11
N SER A 11 -31.08 41.44 -24.09
CA SER A 11 -32.07 41.89 -23.10
C SER A 11 -32.55 40.72 -22.22
N PHE A 12 -32.10 40.76 -20.96
CA PHE A 12 -32.84 40.52 -19.71
C PHE A 12 -34.36 40.80 -19.83
N SER A 13 -35.32 40.23 -19.07
CA SER A 13 -35.32 39.74 -17.69
C SER A 13 -36.65 39.02 -17.34
N ARG A 14 -36.56 38.12 -16.34
CA ARG A 14 -37.43 37.86 -15.14
C ARG A 14 -38.92 38.26 -15.22
N GLY A 15 -39.90 37.52 -14.70
CA GLY A 15 -39.96 36.33 -13.85
C GLY A 15 -41.40 36.16 -13.32
N VAL A 16 -41.79 34.90 -13.10
CA VAL A 16 -42.76 34.34 -12.13
C VAL A 16 -44.03 35.15 -11.76
N SER A 17 -45.23 34.62 -12.09
CA SER A 17 -46.24 34.17 -11.09
C SER A 17 -47.61 33.76 -11.68
N LYS A 18 -48.07 32.57 -11.27
CA LYS A 18 -49.43 32.16 -10.82
C LYS A 18 -50.70 32.24 -11.70
N CYS A 19 -51.50 31.18 -11.52
CA CYS A 19 -52.97 31.03 -11.62
C CYS A 19 -53.57 30.83 -13.03
N VAL A 20 -54.18 29.67 -13.33
CA VAL A 20 -55.50 29.14 -12.89
C VAL A 20 -56.69 29.77 -13.65
N SER A 21 -57.31 28.92 -14.46
CA SER A 21 -58.72 28.83 -14.88
C SER A 21 -59.47 30.05 -15.43
N SER A 22 -60.08 29.85 -16.61
CA SER A 22 -61.54 29.66 -16.78
C SER A 22 -62.09 30.38 -18.01
N ARG A 23 -62.98 29.67 -18.74
CA ARG A 23 -64.25 30.07 -19.39
C ARG A 23 -64.29 31.41 -20.16
N SER A 24 -64.97 31.56 -21.30
CA SER A 24 -65.99 30.80 -22.02
C SER A 24 -66.34 31.62 -23.29
N SER A 25 -67.11 31.01 -24.19
CA SER A 25 -68.13 31.64 -25.06
C SER A 25 -67.64 32.60 -26.16
N SER A 26 -68.18 32.68 -27.38
CA SER A 26 -69.08 31.90 -28.24
C SER A 26 -69.46 32.88 -29.37
N SER A 27 -69.45 32.45 -30.64
CA SER A 27 -70.35 32.91 -31.75
C SER A 27 -69.62 32.75 -33.10
N ALA A 28 -69.95 31.72 -33.90
CA ALA A 28 -70.98 31.72 -34.97
C ALA A 28 -70.50 32.45 -36.25
N SER A 29 -70.62 31.95 -37.49
CA SER A 29 -71.45 30.88 -38.06
C SER A 29 -71.08 30.60 -39.54
N CYS A 30 -71.29 29.33 -39.94
CA CYS A 30 -71.77 28.81 -41.24
C CYS A 30 -71.02 29.08 -42.56
N PHE A 31 -70.67 28.00 -43.28
CA PHE A 31 -71.47 27.54 -44.44
C PHE A 31 -71.25 26.05 -44.75
N TRP A 32 -72.31 25.42 -45.25
CA TRP A 32 -72.53 23.99 -45.48
C TRP A 32 -72.35 23.65 -46.97
N PHE A 33 -71.83 22.48 -47.34
CA PHE A 33 -72.37 21.67 -48.46
C PHE A 33 -71.94 20.19 -48.37
N LYS A 34 -72.92 19.29 -48.56
CA LYS A 34 -72.85 17.82 -48.55
C LYS A 34 -72.37 17.24 -49.89
N GLY A 35 -71.74 16.05 -49.87
CA GLY A 35 -72.17 14.92 -50.72
C GLY A 35 -71.12 14.00 -51.37
N LYS A 36 -71.07 12.76 -50.86
CA LYS A 36 -70.78 11.44 -51.50
C LYS A 36 -69.37 11.11 -52.05
N SER A 37 -68.64 10.24 -51.33
CA SER A 37 -67.78 9.17 -51.89
C SER A 37 -67.22 8.20 -50.81
N ALA A 38 -68.12 7.55 -50.05
CA ALA A 38 -67.76 6.49 -49.10
C ALA A 38 -67.53 5.12 -49.80
N GLN A 39 -66.65 5.08 -50.80
CA GLN A 39 -66.22 3.82 -51.43
C GLN A 39 -64.70 3.76 -51.64
N ILE A 40 -64.01 4.89 -51.74
CA ILE A 40 -62.55 4.91 -51.98
C ILE A 40 -61.78 4.54 -50.70
N THR A 41 -62.28 4.91 -49.52
CA THR A 41 -61.65 4.55 -48.24
C THR A 41 -61.68 3.05 -47.98
N VAL A 42 -62.71 2.33 -48.46
CA VAL A 42 -62.81 0.87 -48.30
C VAL A 42 -61.75 0.16 -49.14
N PHE A 43 -61.52 0.60 -50.39
CA PHE A 43 -60.46 0.01 -51.22
C PHE A 43 -59.05 0.35 -50.73
N ILE A 44 -58.84 1.53 -50.13
CA ILE A 44 -57.55 1.88 -49.51
C ILE A 44 -57.31 1.04 -48.25
N ILE A 45 -58.33 0.86 -47.40
CA ILE A 45 -58.22 0.02 -46.19
C ILE A 45 -58.01 -1.45 -46.59
N ILE A 46 -58.73 -1.96 -47.59
CA ILE A 46 -58.54 -3.33 -48.10
C ILE A 46 -57.15 -3.47 -48.73
N GLY A 47 -56.68 -2.48 -49.49
CA GLY A 47 -55.33 -2.50 -50.07
C GLY A 47 -54.24 -2.50 -49.00
N ILE A 48 -54.40 -1.72 -47.93
CA ILE A 48 -53.49 -1.70 -46.79
C ILE A 48 -53.54 -3.03 -46.01
N VAL A 49 -54.74 -3.59 -45.79
CA VAL A 49 -54.90 -4.89 -45.12
C VAL A 49 -54.29 -6.01 -45.95
N ILE A 50 -54.46 -6.01 -47.27
CA ILE A 50 -53.84 -6.96 -48.19
C ILE A 50 -52.32 -6.77 -48.19
N LEU A 51 -51.82 -5.54 -48.18
CA LEU A 51 -50.38 -5.26 -48.17
C LEU A 51 -49.74 -5.69 -46.84
N PHE A 52 -50.39 -5.47 -45.70
CA PHE A 52 -49.91 -5.94 -44.39
C PHE A 52 -50.09 -7.45 -44.21
N THR A 53 -51.11 -8.08 -44.81
CA THR A 53 -51.21 -9.55 -44.80
C THR A 53 -50.21 -10.18 -45.75
N PHE A 54 -49.91 -9.58 -46.91
CA PHE A 54 -48.89 -10.09 -47.81
C PHE A 54 -47.48 -9.86 -47.26
N ALA A 55 -47.20 -8.69 -46.69
CA ALA A 55 -45.96 -8.41 -45.96
C ALA A 55 -45.84 -9.27 -44.71
N GLY A 56 -46.94 -9.51 -44.00
CA GLY A 56 -47.04 -10.42 -42.87
C GLY A 56 -46.78 -11.87 -43.29
N ILE A 57 -47.39 -12.36 -44.37
CA ILE A 57 -47.14 -13.69 -44.91
C ILE A 57 -45.70 -13.79 -45.42
N MET A 58 -45.13 -12.77 -46.06
CA MET A 58 -43.74 -12.78 -46.53
C MET A 58 -42.73 -12.71 -45.38
N TYR A 59 -43.08 -12.00 -44.29
CA TYR A 59 -42.32 -11.97 -43.05
C TYR A 59 -42.43 -13.32 -42.32
N PHE A 60 -43.63 -13.90 -42.23
CA PHE A 60 -43.85 -15.21 -41.63
C PHE A 60 -43.28 -16.35 -42.47
N THR A 61 -43.29 -16.31 -43.81
CA THR A 61 -42.65 -17.33 -44.65
C THR A 61 -41.13 -17.18 -44.62
N LYS A 62 -40.56 -15.96 -44.59
CA LYS A 62 -39.12 -15.79 -44.29
C LYS A 62 -38.74 -16.27 -42.89
N THR A 63 -39.65 -16.20 -41.93
CA THR A 63 -39.39 -16.65 -40.55
C THR A 63 -39.66 -18.15 -40.38
N ILE A 64 -40.60 -18.75 -41.14
CA ILE A 64 -40.97 -20.17 -41.03
C ILE A 64 -40.01 -21.06 -41.82
N THR A 65 -39.48 -20.63 -42.98
CA THR A 65 -38.41 -21.40 -43.67
C THR A 65 -37.08 -21.36 -42.92
N LYS A 66 -36.93 -20.48 -41.90
CA LYS A 66 -35.78 -20.45 -40.98
C LYS A 66 -36.10 -20.98 -39.56
N LYS A 67 -37.35 -21.39 -39.27
CA LYS A 67 -37.76 -21.81 -37.91
C LYS A 67 -37.68 -23.31 -37.64
N ASP A 68 -37.19 -24.10 -38.58
CA ASP A 68 -36.86 -25.51 -38.34
C ASP A 68 -35.42 -25.73 -37.82
N ILE A 69 -34.66 -24.65 -37.52
CA ILE A 69 -33.19 -24.71 -37.24
C ILE A 69 -32.81 -23.91 -35.98
N LEU A 70 -33.60 -23.95 -34.91
CA LEU A 70 -33.23 -23.30 -33.62
C LEU A 70 -33.38 -24.21 -32.39
N THR A 71 -33.61 -25.49 -32.60
CA THR A 71 -33.31 -26.53 -31.61
C THR A 71 -32.18 -27.37 -32.19
N ALA A 72 -31.22 -27.75 -31.35
CA ALA A 72 -30.20 -28.77 -31.61
C ALA A 72 -30.85 -30.14 -31.95
N ALA A 73 -31.62 -30.17 -33.02
CA ALA A 73 -32.19 -31.37 -33.61
C ALA A 73 -31.13 -31.85 -34.59
N GLU A 74 -30.60 -33.05 -34.33
CA GLU A 74 -29.75 -33.76 -35.28
C GLU A 74 -30.40 -33.67 -36.67
N PRO A 75 -29.66 -33.24 -37.71
CA PRO A 75 -30.21 -33.15 -39.05
C PRO A 75 -30.73 -34.54 -39.45
N SER A 76 -31.92 -34.59 -40.06
CA SER A 76 -32.49 -35.87 -40.52
C SER A 76 -31.61 -36.46 -41.62
N LEU A 77 -30.70 -37.36 -41.25
CA LEU A 77 -29.86 -38.08 -42.21
C LEU A 77 -30.70 -39.13 -42.95
N ALA A 78 -30.42 -39.33 -44.23
CA ALA A 78 -31.04 -40.41 -45.00
C ALA A 78 -30.58 -41.77 -44.46
N ASP A 79 -31.49 -42.75 -44.36
CA ASP A 79 -31.17 -44.10 -43.89
C ASP A 79 -30.12 -44.77 -44.80
N VAL A 80 -28.88 -44.86 -44.32
CA VAL A 80 -27.78 -45.54 -45.00
C VAL A 80 -27.98 -47.06 -44.90
N PRO A 81 -27.95 -47.82 -46.02
CA PRO A 81 -28.08 -49.27 -45.97
C PRO A 81 -27.02 -49.90 -45.06
N THR A 82 -27.39 -50.97 -44.33
CA THR A 82 -26.53 -51.59 -43.30
C THR A 82 -25.14 -52.00 -43.79
N ALA A 83 -25.00 -52.38 -45.06
CA ALA A 83 -23.72 -52.73 -45.69
C ALA A 83 -22.73 -51.55 -45.78
N PHE A 84 -23.20 -50.30 -45.79
CA PHE A 84 -22.40 -49.09 -45.95
C PHE A 84 -22.28 -48.25 -44.67
N LYS A 85 -22.95 -48.68 -43.58
CA LYS A 85 -22.85 -48.02 -42.27
C LYS A 85 -21.41 -47.87 -41.76
N PRO A 86 -20.49 -48.86 -41.93
CA PRO A 86 -19.09 -48.70 -41.54
C PRO A 86 -18.38 -47.53 -42.23
N LEU A 87 -18.75 -47.21 -43.47
CA LEU A 87 -18.18 -46.10 -44.21
C LEU A 87 -18.64 -44.76 -43.61
N SER A 88 -19.93 -44.63 -43.29
CA SER A 88 -20.46 -43.46 -42.56
C SER A 88 -19.76 -43.24 -41.22
N THR A 89 -19.64 -44.30 -40.43
CA THR A 89 -18.98 -44.24 -39.12
C THR A 89 -17.50 -43.90 -39.23
N TYR A 90 -16.82 -44.34 -40.30
CA TYR A 90 -15.42 -43.95 -40.54
C TYR A 90 -15.30 -42.45 -40.86
N THR A 91 -16.14 -41.94 -41.76
CA THR A 91 -16.17 -40.51 -42.10
C THR A 91 -16.52 -39.67 -40.86
N GLU A 92 -17.54 -40.05 -40.10
CA GLU A 92 -17.92 -39.39 -38.84
C GLU A 92 -16.81 -39.44 -37.79
N SER A 93 -16.12 -40.58 -37.62
CA SER A 93 -14.98 -40.68 -36.71
C SER A 93 -13.83 -39.77 -37.13
N CYS A 94 -13.62 -39.62 -38.43
CA CYS A 94 -12.62 -38.74 -38.99
C CYS A 94 -12.96 -37.26 -38.74
N ILE A 95 -14.19 -36.84 -39.05
CA ILE A 95 -14.71 -35.51 -38.72
C ILE A 95 -14.55 -35.24 -37.22
N ASN A 96 -14.98 -36.17 -36.35
CA ASN A 96 -14.86 -36.02 -34.91
C ASN A 96 -13.41 -35.83 -34.44
N SER A 97 -12.47 -36.59 -35.01
CA SER A 97 -11.05 -36.46 -34.67
C SER A 97 -10.47 -35.12 -35.12
N VAL A 98 -10.82 -34.64 -36.32
CA VAL A 98 -10.30 -33.37 -36.86
C VAL A 98 -10.96 -32.19 -36.13
N ALA A 99 -12.28 -32.23 -35.95
CA ALA A 99 -13.04 -31.25 -35.20
C ALA A 99 -12.50 -31.05 -33.78
N LYS A 100 -12.24 -32.16 -33.06
CA LYS A 100 -11.66 -32.08 -31.72
C LYS A 100 -10.27 -31.42 -31.69
N LYS A 101 -9.41 -31.71 -32.66
CA LYS A 101 -8.10 -31.04 -32.80
C LYS A 101 -8.27 -29.54 -33.08
N GLY A 102 -9.20 -29.18 -33.96
CA GLY A 102 -9.52 -27.78 -34.27
C GLY A 102 -10.02 -27.01 -33.05
N LEU A 103 -10.93 -27.61 -32.28
CA LEU A 103 -11.43 -27.04 -31.02
C LEU A 103 -10.32 -26.82 -30.00
N LEU A 104 -9.40 -27.77 -29.82
CA LEU A 104 -8.26 -27.61 -28.91
C LEU A 104 -7.34 -26.46 -29.33
N VAL A 105 -6.93 -26.42 -30.60
CA VAL A 105 -6.09 -25.33 -31.13
C VAL A 105 -6.78 -23.97 -31.00
N LEU A 106 -8.09 -23.92 -31.27
CA LEU A 106 -8.89 -22.71 -31.14
C LEU A 106 -8.96 -22.21 -29.70
N GLY A 107 -9.17 -23.12 -28.74
CA GLY A 107 -9.20 -22.80 -27.31
C GLY A 107 -7.86 -22.29 -26.79
N GLU A 108 -6.75 -22.89 -27.20
CA GLU A 108 -5.40 -22.51 -26.76
C GLU A 108 -4.91 -21.17 -27.35
N GLN A 109 -5.61 -20.60 -28.34
CA GLN A 109 -5.21 -19.40 -29.09
C GLN A 109 -6.31 -18.33 -29.15
N GLY A 110 -7.07 -18.14 -28.07
CA GLY A 110 -8.00 -17.00 -27.93
C GLY A 110 -9.17 -16.98 -28.90
N GLY A 111 -9.59 -18.15 -29.37
CA GLY A 111 -10.66 -18.28 -30.35
C GLY A 111 -10.20 -18.28 -31.81
N TYR A 112 -8.89 -18.35 -32.08
CA TYR A 112 -8.36 -18.44 -33.44
C TYR A 112 -7.61 -19.73 -33.71
N ILE A 113 -7.84 -20.30 -34.89
CA ILE A 113 -7.01 -21.38 -35.43
C ILE A 113 -5.83 -20.79 -36.22
N TYR A 114 -6.04 -19.62 -36.83
CA TYR A 114 -5.07 -18.94 -37.70
C TYR A 114 -4.74 -17.53 -37.18
N PRO A 115 -4.15 -17.40 -35.96
CA PRO A 115 -3.95 -16.10 -35.30
C PRO A 115 -3.09 -15.13 -36.13
N ASP A 116 -2.16 -15.63 -36.95
CA ASP A 116 -1.31 -14.82 -37.84
C ASP A 116 -2.06 -14.02 -38.91
N THR A 117 -3.32 -14.35 -39.16
CA THR A 117 -4.15 -13.63 -40.13
C THR A 117 -4.77 -12.34 -39.57
N VAL A 118 -4.81 -12.18 -38.24
CA VAL A 118 -5.53 -11.08 -37.58
C VAL A 118 -4.65 -10.09 -36.84
N GLY A 119 -3.44 -10.50 -36.44
CA GLY A 119 -2.59 -9.66 -35.59
C GLY A 119 -1.12 -10.02 -35.64
N LYS A 120 -0.30 -9.15 -35.07
CA LYS A 120 1.13 -9.39 -34.85
C LYS A 120 1.37 -9.74 -33.39
N TYR A 121 2.23 -10.72 -33.15
CA TYR A 121 2.51 -11.24 -31.81
C TYR A 121 3.99 -11.11 -31.50
N SER A 122 4.32 -10.77 -30.26
CA SER A 122 5.69 -10.50 -29.84
C SER A 122 6.02 -11.22 -28.53
N VAL A 123 7.23 -11.80 -28.46
CA VAL A 123 7.78 -12.36 -27.22
C VAL A 123 8.46 -11.27 -26.38
N ILE A 124 9.12 -10.33 -27.07
CA ILE A 124 10.00 -9.34 -26.43
C ILE A 124 9.22 -8.11 -25.97
N ASN A 125 8.34 -7.58 -26.83
CA ASN A 125 7.57 -6.37 -26.57
C ASN A 125 6.08 -6.66 -26.78
N PRO A 126 5.43 -7.41 -25.88
CA PRO A 126 4.07 -7.86 -26.07
C PRO A 126 3.03 -6.73 -26.00
N THR A 127 3.34 -5.57 -25.40
CA THR A 127 2.42 -4.43 -25.28
C THR A 127 2.49 -3.43 -26.45
N ASP A 128 3.40 -3.64 -27.40
CA ASP A 128 3.44 -2.94 -28.69
C ASP A 128 2.98 -3.87 -29.84
N ALA A 129 2.33 -4.98 -29.50
CA ALA A 129 1.84 -6.01 -30.40
C ALA A 129 0.33 -6.22 -30.18
N ASP A 130 -0.31 -6.97 -31.07
CA ASP A 130 -1.74 -7.28 -30.97
C ASP A 130 -2.04 -8.51 -30.08
N GLY A 131 -1.00 -9.13 -29.53
CA GLY A 131 -1.11 -10.29 -28.66
C GLY A 131 0.24 -10.82 -28.17
N ILE A 132 0.16 -11.88 -27.38
CA ILE A 132 1.29 -12.57 -26.76
C ILE A 132 1.71 -13.75 -27.64
N ASN A 133 3.02 -13.93 -27.81
CA ASN A 133 3.60 -15.12 -28.42
C ASN A 133 4.18 -16.04 -27.34
N LEU A 134 3.62 -17.25 -27.20
CA LEU A 134 4.00 -18.30 -26.24
C LEU A 134 4.59 -19.54 -26.94
N GLU A 135 5.06 -19.41 -28.19
CA GLU A 135 5.63 -20.44 -29.08
C GLU A 135 5.39 -21.93 -28.68
N PRO A 136 4.59 -22.69 -29.44
CA PRO A 136 4.03 -22.36 -30.76
C PRO A 136 2.72 -21.54 -30.70
N LEU A 137 2.17 -21.30 -29.51
CA LEU A 137 0.86 -20.67 -29.33
C LEU A 137 0.95 -19.15 -29.49
N LYS A 138 -0.05 -18.56 -30.15
CA LYS A 138 -0.21 -17.12 -30.29
C LYS A 138 -1.58 -16.73 -29.74
N VAL A 139 -1.59 -15.86 -28.75
CA VAL A 139 -2.80 -15.51 -27.99
C VAL A 139 -3.11 -14.03 -28.22
N PRO A 140 -4.21 -13.70 -28.90
CA PRO A 140 -4.58 -12.31 -29.18
C PRO A 140 -5.11 -11.60 -27.95
N TYR A 141 -4.94 -10.28 -27.92
CA TYR A 141 -5.60 -9.45 -26.91
C TYR A 141 -7.06 -9.20 -27.26
N TRP A 142 -7.94 -9.51 -26.32
CA TRP A 142 -9.35 -9.14 -26.42
C TRP A 142 -9.60 -7.69 -25.99
N HIS A 143 -8.65 -7.07 -25.29
CA HIS A 143 -8.64 -5.65 -24.96
C HIS A 143 -7.19 -5.16 -24.85
N TYR A 144 -6.82 -4.18 -25.68
CA TYR A 144 -5.46 -3.64 -25.69
C TYR A 144 -5.38 -2.26 -26.35
N ASN A 145 -4.27 -1.56 -26.16
CA ASN A 145 -3.98 -0.32 -26.85
C ASN A 145 -3.32 -0.62 -28.21
N ILE A 146 -3.98 -0.23 -29.31
CA ILE A 146 -3.47 -0.48 -30.68
C ILE A 146 -2.30 0.45 -31.06
N GLU A 147 -2.18 1.59 -30.38
CA GLU A 147 -1.10 2.53 -30.61
C GLU A 147 0.15 2.11 -29.83
N THR A 148 1.33 2.30 -30.42
CA THR A 148 2.58 2.01 -29.72
C THR A 148 2.69 2.84 -28.44
N ASN A 149 3.26 2.28 -27.38
CA ASN A 149 3.36 2.96 -26.09
C ASN A 149 4.21 4.25 -26.14
N SER A 150 5.03 4.41 -27.18
CA SER A 150 5.76 5.65 -27.47
C SER A 150 4.86 6.84 -27.86
N LYS A 151 3.60 6.59 -28.25
CA LYS A 151 2.64 7.63 -28.63
C LYS A 151 1.86 8.10 -27.40
N LYS A 152 1.56 9.39 -27.36
CA LYS A 152 0.83 10.02 -26.23
C LYS A 152 -0.67 9.75 -26.22
N ASN A 153 -1.21 9.19 -27.31
CA ASN A 153 -2.63 8.92 -27.45
C ASN A 153 -2.90 7.44 -27.22
N ILE A 154 -3.99 7.14 -26.53
CA ILE A 154 -4.46 5.78 -26.25
C ILE A 154 -5.69 5.51 -27.09
N VAL A 155 -5.64 4.40 -27.83
CA VAL A 155 -6.75 3.93 -28.66
C VAL A 155 -6.94 2.45 -28.37
N TYR A 156 -8.06 2.10 -27.73
CA TYR A 156 -8.35 0.70 -27.46
C TYR A 156 -8.88 -0.02 -28.69
N SER A 157 -8.46 -1.26 -28.85
CA SER A 157 -8.94 -2.21 -29.86
C SER A 157 -9.24 -3.56 -29.19
N SER A 158 -9.83 -4.47 -29.97
CA SER A 158 -10.16 -5.83 -29.57
C SER A 158 -9.95 -6.77 -30.74
N LEU A 159 -9.20 -7.85 -30.52
CA LEU A 159 -9.15 -9.01 -31.40
C LEU A 159 -10.02 -10.16 -30.86
N LYS A 160 -11.14 -9.84 -30.21
CA LYS A 160 -12.14 -10.86 -29.85
C LYS A 160 -12.86 -11.33 -31.13
N PRO A 161 -12.81 -12.62 -31.50
CA PRO A 161 -13.51 -13.12 -32.70
C PRO A 161 -15.01 -13.21 -32.45
N GLU A 162 -15.81 -12.99 -33.48
CA GLU A 162 -17.24 -13.28 -33.40
C GLU A 162 -17.49 -14.79 -33.28
N LEU A 163 -18.56 -15.17 -32.56
CA LEU A 163 -18.87 -16.58 -32.33
C LEU A 163 -19.50 -17.23 -33.57
N PHE A 164 -20.42 -16.53 -34.23
CA PHE A 164 -21.26 -17.07 -35.30
C PHE A 164 -20.85 -16.59 -36.69
N ALA A 165 -20.98 -17.47 -37.69
CA ALA A 165 -20.70 -17.15 -39.10
C ALA A 165 -21.64 -16.08 -39.68
N ALA A 166 -22.79 -15.85 -39.05
CA ALA A 166 -23.71 -14.79 -39.45
C ALA A 166 -23.16 -13.37 -39.16
N ASP A 167 -22.31 -13.24 -38.14
CA ASP A 167 -21.72 -11.98 -37.70
C ASP A 167 -20.38 -11.73 -38.40
N ASP A 168 -19.56 -12.78 -38.56
CA ASP A 168 -18.34 -12.76 -39.36
C ASP A 168 -18.20 -14.06 -40.22
N PRO A 169 -18.53 -14.00 -41.52
CA PRO A 169 -18.47 -15.15 -42.40
C PRO A 169 -17.05 -15.70 -42.66
N GLU A 170 -15.99 -14.92 -42.44
CA GLU A 170 -14.62 -15.31 -42.79
C GLU A 170 -13.81 -15.77 -41.58
N MET A 171 -13.98 -15.10 -40.44
CA MET A 171 -13.12 -15.23 -39.27
C MET A 171 -13.85 -15.50 -37.95
N SER A 172 -15.17 -15.71 -37.96
CA SER A 172 -15.86 -16.23 -36.77
C SER A 172 -15.31 -17.60 -36.35
N ILE A 173 -15.56 -17.97 -35.09
CA ILE A 173 -15.20 -19.30 -34.55
C ILE A 173 -15.82 -20.42 -35.41
N GLU A 174 -17.09 -20.30 -35.80
CA GLU A 174 -17.75 -21.27 -36.70
C GLU A 174 -17.05 -21.39 -38.06
N SER A 175 -16.77 -20.25 -38.73
CA SER A 175 -16.10 -20.23 -40.04
C SER A 175 -14.68 -20.79 -39.99
N GLN A 176 -13.94 -20.50 -38.93
CA GLN A 176 -12.58 -21.04 -38.75
C GLN A 176 -12.58 -22.55 -38.52
N LEU A 177 -13.51 -23.06 -37.73
CA LEU A 177 -13.66 -24.51 -37.49
C LEU A 177 -14.09 -25.25 -38.77
N SER A 178 -15.03 -24.67 -39.53
CA SER A 178 -15.46 -25.18 -40.83
C SER A 178 -14.25 -25.36 -41.76
N ARG A 179 -13.50 -24.27 -42.00
CA ARG A 179 -12.29 -24.27 -42.84
C ARG A 179 -11.24 -25.26 -42.35
N TYR A 180 -10.98 -25.32 -41.04
CA TYR A 180 -9.99 -26.24 -40.48
C TYR A 180 -10.34 -27.71 -40.74
N VAL A 181 -11.63 -28.06 -40.60
CA VAL A 181 -12.10 -29.42 -40.86
C VAL A 181 -12.00 -29.71 -42.35
N GLU A 182 -12.45 -28.82 -43.23
CA GLU A 182 -12.35 -28.98 -44.69
C GLU A 182 -10.92 -29.23 -45.16
N GLU A 183 -9.96 -28.43 -44.70
CA GLU A 183 -8.54 -28.49 -45.09
C GLU A 183 -7.85 -29.79 -44.64
N ARG A 184 -8.29 -30.40 -43.53
CA ARG A 184 -7.61 -31.55 -42.90
C ARG A 184 -8.36 -32.86 -43.05
N LEU A 185 -9.60 -32.82 -43.54
CA LEU A 185 -10.42 -34.02 -43.67
C LEU A 185 -9.83 -35.04 -44.65
N ASP A 186 -9.26 -34.58 -45.77
CA ASP A 186 -8.68 -35.47 -46.80
C ASP A 186 -7.52 -36.31 -46.26
N GLU A 187 -6.63 -35.70 -45.47
CA GLU A 187 -5.51 -36.41 -44.83
C GLU A 187 -6.02 -37.51 -43.89
N CYS A 188 -7.12 -37.23 -43.18
CA CYS A 188 -7.69 -38.17 -42.22
C CYS A 188 -8.51 -39.28 -42.89
N LEU A 189 -9.20 -39.01 -43.99
CA LEU A 189 -9.95 -40.03 -44.74
C LEU A 189 -9.03 -40.99 -45.49
N ASP A 190 -7.83 -40.56 -45.86
CA ASP A 190 -6.80 -41.35 -46.56
C ASP A 190 -7.36 -42.08 -47.80
N ASP A 191 -8.12 -41.35 -48.63
CA ASP A 191 -8.82 -41.88 -49.82
C ASP A 191 -9.63 -43.18 -49.53
N TYR A 192 -10.10 -43.36 -48.29
CA TYR A 192 -10.79 -44.57 -47.81
C TYR A 192 -9.97 -45.87 -47.99
N SER A 193 -8.63 -45.77 -47.94
CA SER A 193 -7.72 -46.91 -48.12
C SER A 193 -8.09 -48.17 -47.30
N PRO A 194 -8.59 -48.09 -46.04
CA PRO A 194 -8.97 -49.27 -45.28
C PRO A 194 -10.15 -50.05 -45.90
N PHE A 195 -11.06 -49.37 -46.60
CA PHE A 195 -12.23 -49.97 -47.25
C PHE A 195 -11.90 -50.46 -48.65
N VAL A 196 -11.06 -49.74 -49.40
CA VAL A 196 -10.55 -50.19 -50.70
C VAL A 196 -9.84 -51.54 -50.56
N ASN A 197 -9.04 -51.71 -49.51
CA ASN A 197 -8.36 -52.97 -49.18
C ASN A 197 -9.32 -54.13 -48.83
N GLN A 198 -10.58 -53.83 -48.48
CA GLN A 198 -11.64 -54.79 -48.19
C GLN A 198 -12.54 -55.10 -49.41
N GLY A 199 -12.23 -54.53 -50.58
CA GLY A 199 -12.96 -54.75 -51.83
C GLY A 199 -14.09 -53.75 -52.11
N PHE A 200 -14.16 -52.64 -51.37
CA PHE A 200 -15.05 -51.52 -51.72
C PHE A 200 -14.48 -50.72 -52.88
N ILE A 201 -15.36 -50.25 -53.76
CA ILE A 201 -15.07 -49.19 -54.72
C ILE A 201 -15.72 -47.92 -54.16
N VAL A 202 -14.89 -46.96 -53.75
CA VAL A 202 -15.36 -45.68 -53.17
C VAL A 202 -14.97 -44.56 -54.13
N GLU A 203 -15.96 -43.80 -54.57
CA GLU A 203 -15.79 -42.64 -55.45
C GLU A 203 -16.36 -41.39 -54.77
N ILE A 204 -15.49 -40.40 -54.56
CA ILE A 204 -15.89 -39.06 -54.12
C ILE A 204 -16.21 -38.27 -55.39
N VAL A 205 -17.48 -37.87 -55.56
CA VAL A 205 -17.98 -37.31 -56.84
C VAL A 205 -17.33 -35.97 -57.18
N SER A 206 -16.94 -35.19 -56.17
CA SER A 206 -16.12 -33.99 -56.33
C SER A 206 -15.28 -33.78 -55.07
N LYS A 207 -13.95 -33.88 -55.20
CA LYS A 207 -13.03 -33.59 -54.08
C LYS A 207 -13.08 -32.11 -53.65
N ASP A 208 -13.49 -31.22 -54.56
CA ASP A 208 -13.53 -29.76 -54.35
C ASP A 208 -14.91 -29.24 -53.91
N ALA A 209 -15.92 -30.11 -53.78
CA ALA A 209 -17.27 -29.74 -53.32
C ALA A 209 -17.56 -30.33 -51.93
N LYS A 210 -16.62 -30.16 -51.01
CA LYS A 210 -16.83 -30.44 -49.58
C LYS A 210 -17.22 -29.13 -48.92
N GLU A 211 -18.34 -29.13 -48.21
CA GLU A 211 -18.80 -27.98 -47.43
C GLU A 211 -19.09 -28.46 -46.01
N VAL A 212 -18.49 -27.80 -45.02
CA VAL A 212 -18.69 -28.12 -43.60
C VAL A 212 -19.40 -26.95 -42.93
N ASP A 213 -20.63 -27.18 -42.48
CA ASP A 213 -21.35 -26.25 -41.63
C ASP A 213 -21.08 -26.56 -40.16
N VAL A 214 -20.65 -25.56 -39.41
CA VAL A 214 -20.45 -25.65 -37.96
C VAL A 214 -21.55 -24.89 -37.24
N ASN A 215 -22.12 -25.51 -36.21
CA ASN A 215 -23.12 -24.87 -35.35
C ASN A 215 -22.72 -25.01 -33.88
N ILE A 216 -22.57 -23.87 -33.19
CA ILE A 216 -22.25 -23.85 -31.77
C ILE A 216 -23.54 -23.83 -30.94
N GLY A 217 -23.83 -24.94 -30.26
CA GLY A 217 -24.93 -25.06 -29.30
C GLY A 217 -24.47 -24.83 -27.85
N ASP A 218 -25.42 -24.87 -26.91
CA ASP A 218 -25.13 -24.60 -25.49
C ASP A 218 -24.25 -25.66 -24.82
N LYS A 219 -24.28 -26.92 -25.30
CA LYS A 219 -23.55 -28.05 -24.69
C LYS A 219 -22.69 -28.85 -25.67
N SER A 220 -22.77 -28.53 -26.95
CA SER A 220 -22.09 -29.28 -28.00
C SER A 220 -21.88 -28.42 -29.23
N VAL A 221 -20.85 -28.74 -30.00
CA VAL A 221 -20.58 -28.16 -31.31
C VAL A 221 -20.91 -29.19 -32.38
N GLY A 222 -21.86 -28.85 -33.24
CA GLY A 222 -22.29 -29.69 -34.36
C GLY A 222 -21.50 -29.40 -35.62
N PHE A 223 -21.11 -30.45 -36.35
CA PHE A 223 -20.40 -30.40 -37.62
C PHE A 223 -21.22 -31.17 -38.65
N LEU A 224 -21.70 -30.48 -39.68
CA LEU A 224 -22.43 -31.08 -40.80
C LEU A 224 -21.54 -31.00 -42.05
N LEU A 225 -21.05 -32.14 -42.51
CA LEU A 225 -20.33 -32.26 -43.78
C LEU A 225 -21.32 -32.62 -44.89
N GLU A 226 -21.38 -31.78 -45.92
CA GLU A 226 -22.04 -32.09 -47.19
C GLU A 226 -21.00 -32.55 -48.21
N MET A 227 -21.04 -33.85 -48.54
CA MET A 227 -20.11 -34.49 -49.46
C MET A 227 -20.75 -35.76 -50.06
N GLU A 228 -20.80 -35.85 -51.39
CA GLU A 228 -21.35 -37.01 -52.10
C GLU A 228 -20.31 -38.14 -52.22
N VAL A 229 -20.52 -39.21 -51.44
CA VAL A 229 -19.71 -40.43 -51.46
C VAL A 229 -20.50 -41.57 -52.08
N LYS A 230 -20.05 -42.06 -53.23
CA LYS A 230 -20.56 -43.26 -53.89
C LYS A 230 -19.73 -44.45 -53.49
N ALA A 231 -20.38 -45.48 -52.97
CA ALA A 231 -19.71 -46.71 -52.56
C ALA A 231 -20.38 -47.93 -53.18
N LYS A 232 -19.57 -48.88 -53.65
CA LYS A 232 -20.03 -50.15 -54.24
C LYS A 232 -19.27 -51.33 -53.64
N ILE A 233 -20.02 -52.37 -53.29
CA ILE A 233 -19.47 -53.67 -52.87
C ILE A 233 -20.32 -54.80 -53.46
N GLY A 234 -19.71 -55.65 -54.29
CA GLY A 234 -20.45 -56.66 -55.06
C GLY A 234 -21.51 -56.03 -55.97
N GLU A 235 -22.79 -56.38 -55.76
CA GLU A 235 -23.96 -55.83 -56.48
C GLU A 235 -24.65 -54.68 -55.73
N SER A 236 -24.24 -54.38 -54.50
CA SER A 236 -24.83 -53.31 -53.70
C SER A 236 -24.12 -51.98 -53.98
N GLU A 237 -24.90 -50.92 -54.11
CA GLU A 237 -24.44 -49.54 -54.31
C GLU A 237 -25.20 -48.62 -53.36
N ALA A 238 -24.51 -47.61 -52.81
CA ALA A 238 -25.13 -46.57 -52.00
C ALA A 238 -24.43 -45.22 -52.26
N THR A 239 -25.22 -44.16 -52.13
CA THR A 239 -24.74 -42.78 -52.15
C THR A 239 -25.06 -42.14 -50.80
N ILE A 240 -24.04 -41.61 -50.13
CA ILE A 240 -24.17 -40.89 -48.86
C ILE A 240 -23.80 -39.44 -49.12
N ASN A 241 -24.68 -38.51 -48.74
CA ASN A 241 -24.53 -37.09 -49.07
C ASN A 241 -24.18 -36.20 -47.88
N LYS A 242 -24.50 -36.64 -46.66
CA LYS A 242 -24.37 -35.83 -45.45
C LYS A 242 -23.82 -36.69 -44.31
N PHE A 243 -22.90 -36.13 -43.55
CA PHE A 243 -22.34 -36.73 -42.34
C PHE A 243 -22.45 -35.71 -41.22
N TYR A 244 -22.90 -36.14 -40.04
CA TYR A 244 -23.07 -35.24 -38.90
C TYR A 244 -22.36 -35.78 -37.68
N VAL A 245 -21.64 -34.90 -36.99
CA VAL A 245 -20.96 -35.19 -35.72
C VAL A 245 -21.32 -34.11 -34.73
N SER A 246 -21.67 -34.50 -33.51
CA SER A 246 -21.84 -33.59 -32.38
C SER A 246 -20.73 -33.83 -31.36
N VAL A 247 -19.88 -32.83 -31.15
CA VAL A 247 -18.80 -32.88 -30.18
C VAL A 247 -19.31 -32.28 -28.85
N PRO A 248 -19.33 -33.04 -27.73
CA PRO A 248 -19.87 -32.57 -26.45
C PRO A 248 -18.90 -31.60 -25.75
N LEU A 249 -18.94 -30.34 -26.16
CA LEU A 249 -18.15 -29.24 -25.61
C LEU A 249 -19.05 -28.00 -25.47
N ALA A 250 -19.10 -27.40 -24.30
CA ALA A 250 -19.87 -26.19 -24.02
C ALA A 250 -19.11 -24.92 -24.46
N LEU A 251 -18.64 -24.89 -25.71
CA LEU A 251 -17.77 -23.82 -26.22
C LEU A 251 -18.36 -22.41 -26.03
N LYS A 252 -19.68 -22.29 -26.23
CA LYS A 252 -20.42 -21.05 -26.03
C LYS A 252 -20.30 -20.52 -24.59
N HIS A 253 -20.40 -21.41 -23.60
CA HIS A 253 -20.26 -21.05 -22.19
C HIS A 253 -18.88 -20.46 -21.88
N TYR A 254 -17.80 -21.10 -22.37
CA TYR A 254 -16.45 -20.59 -22.16
C TYR A 254 -16.23 -19.22 -22.82
N TYR A 255 -16.77 -19.04 -24.03
CA TYR A 255 -16.73 -17.75 -24.75
C TYR A 255 -17.50 -16.66 -24.00
N GLU A 256 -18.69 -16.97 -23.46
CA GLU A 256 -19.50 -16.03 -22.69
C GLU A 256 -18.78 -15.58 -21.40
N ILE A 257 -18.10 -16.49 -20.70
CA ILE A 257 -17.28 -16.14 -19.52
C ILE A 257 -16.06 -15.30 -19.91
N ALA A 258 -15.36 -15.63 -20.99
CA ALA A 258 -14.26 -14.82 -21.50
C ALA A 258 -14.73 -13.40 -21.90
N ASN A 259 -15.91 -13.30 -22.51
CA ASN A 259 -16.53 -12.03 -22.87
C ASN A 259 -16.89 -11.21 -21.63
N LEU A 260 -17.47 -11.85 -20.61
CA LEU A 260 -17.81 -11.22 -19.34
C LEU A 260 -16.58 -10.62 -18.64
N ILE A 261 -15.47 -11.36 -18.60
CA ILE A 261 -14.20 -10.87 -18.03
C ILE A 261 -13.69 -9.67 -18.85
N THR A 262 -13.74 -9.74 -20.18
CA THR A 262 -13.28 -8.68 -21.08
C THR A 262 -14.12 -7.41 -20.94
N GLU A 263 -15.45 -7.51 -20.93
CA GLU A 263 -16.35 -6.39 -20.71
C GLU A 263 -16.11 -5.75 -19.33
N THR A 264 -15.92 -6.58 -18.30
CA THR A 264 -15.61 -6.09 -16.95
C THR A 264 -14.30 -5.32 -16.91
N GLN A 265 -13.27 -5.80 -17.62
CA GLN A 265 -12.00 -5.08 -17.75
C GLN A 265 -12.20 -3.72 -18.44
N GLN A 266 -12.94 -3.68 -19.54
CA GLN A 266 -13.23 -2.44 -20.29
C GLN A 266 -14.02 -1.41 -19.47
N GLU A 267 -14.98 -1.86 -18.66
CA GLU A 267 -15.85 -0.98 -17.89
C GLU A 267 -15.20 -0.51 -16.57
N ASN A 268 -14.41 -1.37 -15.93
CA ASN A 268 -13.95 -1.16 -14.55
C ASN A 268 -12.44 -0.98 -14.39
N ASN A 269 -11.65 -1.17 -15.47
CA ASN A 269 -10.19 -1.04 -15.47
C ASN A 269 -9.55 -1.88 -14.35
N VAL A 270 -9.94 -3.16 -14.26
CA VAL A 270 -9.59 -4.05 -13.13
C VAL A 270 -8.07 -4.18 -13.00
N LEU A 271 -7.39 -4.40 -14.11
CA LEU A 271 -5.93 -4.57 -14.13
C LEU A 271 -5.20 -3.26 -13.81
N GLU A 272 -5.64 -2.13 -14.35
CA GLU A 272 -5.02 -0.82 -14.10
C GLU A 272 -5.14 -0.43 -12.63
N ARG A 273 -6.32 -0.65 -12.04
CA ARG A 273 -6.56 -0.40 -10.62
C ARG A 273 -5.68 -1.29 -9.75
N GLN A 274 -5.54 -2.57 -10.09
CA GLN A 274 -4.63 -3.47 -9.39
C GLN A 274 -3.18 -2.97 -9.48
N GLY A 275 -2.70 -2.63 -10.68
CA GLY A 275 -1.34 -2.12 -10.87
C GLY A 275 -1.07 -0.82 -10.09
N LEU A 276 -2.03 0.12 -10.07
CA LEU A 276 -1.95 1.35 -9.28
C LEU A 276 -1.96 1.08 -7.77
N GLU A 277 -2.76 0.13 -7.30
CA GLU A 277 -2.77 -0.29 -5.90
C GLU A 277 -1.41 -0.89 -5.51
N LEU A 278 -0.81 -1.72 -6.35
CA LEU A 278 0.54 -2.26 -6.11
C LEU A 278 1.58 -1.15 -6.01
N ILE A 279 1.56 -0.18 -6.92
CA ILE A 279 2.43 1.01 -6.82
C ILE A 279 2.20 1.70 -5.48
N SER A 280 0.96 2.05 -5.16
CA SER A 280 0.64 2.77 -3.92
C SER A 280 1.05 2.03 -2.64
N ILE A 281 0.91 0.70 -2.58
CA ILE A 281 1.21 -0.11 -1.39
C ILE A 281 2.72 -0.29 -1.21
N TYR A 282 3.45 -0.46 -2.31
CA TYR A 282 4.88 -0.74 -2.32
C TYR A 282 5.76 0.51 -2.51
N SER A 283 5.15 1.69 -2.48
CA SER A 283 5.86 2.95 -2.51
C SER A 283 6.20 3.46 -1.12
N ARG A 284 7.44 3.95 -0.93
CA ARG A 284 7.92 4.63 0.30
C ARG A 284 9.03 5.63 -0.04
N ILE A 285 9.27 6.60 0.84
CA ILE A 285 10.47 7.46 0.79
C ILE A 285 11.68 6.64 1.27
N ASP A 286 12.07 5.68 0.44
CA ASP A 286 13.19 4.76 0.63
C ASP A 286 13.57 4.16 -0.74
N SER A 287 14.86 4.22 -1.10
CA SER A 287 15.38 3.75 -2.38
C SER A 287 15.22 2.24 -2.59
N GLN A 288 14.96 1.47 -1.52
CA GLN A 288 14.64 0.03 -1.59
C GLN A 288 13.20 -0.24 -2.04
N TYR A 289 12.30 0.75 -1.99
CA TYR A 289 10.90 0.63 -2.40
C TYR A 289 10.65 1.30 -3.76
N LEU A 290 9.40 1.32 -4.22
CA LEU A 290 9.00 2.18 -5.34
C LEU A 290 8.96 3.64 -4.85
N PRO A 291 9.28 4.62 -5.70
CA PRO A 291 9.08 6.02 -5.35
C PRO A 291 7.59 6.33 -5.13
N PRO A 292 7.20 7.20 -4.18
CA PRO A 292 5.80 7.50 -3.96
C PRO A 292 5.19 8.34 -5.09
N ILE A 293 3.92 8.05 -5.39
CA ILE A 293 3.10 8.85 -6.31
C ILE A 293 3.06 10.31 -5.85
N SER A 294 2.82 10.50 -4.56
CA SER A 294 2.90 11.80 -3.91
C SER A 294 3.24 11.60 -2.45
N ASP A 295 4.29 12.26 -1.97
CA ASP A 295 4.65 12.29 -0.56
C ASP A 295 5.42 13.58 -0.24
N VAL A 296 5.53 13.91 1.04
CA VAL A 296 6.24 15.09 1.51
C VAL A 296 7.12 14.74 2.70
N ASP A 297 8.36 15.17 2.64
CA ASP A 297 9.30 15.15 3.74
C ASP A 297 9.77 16.56 4.08
N TYR A 298 10.19 16.79 5.32
CA TYR A 298 10.61 18.11 5.83
C TYR A 298 12.13 18.20 6.05
N GLN A 299 12.87 17.19 5.60
CA GLN A 299 14.34 17.21 5.58
C GLN A 299 14.85 18.36 4.72
N LEU A 300 15.92 19.03 5.18
CA LEU A 300 16.58 20.08 4.42
C LEU A 300 17.13 19.59 3.09
N PHE A 301 17.51 18.32 3.03
CA PHE A 301 18.02 17.69 1.83
C PHE A 301 17.67 16.19 1.81
N SER A 302 17.07 15.71 0.72
CA SER A 302 16.74 14.29 0.60
C SER A 302 17.94 13.45 0.12
N PRO A 303 18.30 12.37 0.84
CA PRO A 303 19.26 11.39 0.33
C PRO A 303 18.64 10.40 -0.68
N TYR A 304 17.32 10.43 -0.89
CA TYR A 304 16.63 9.39 -1.64
C TYR A 304 16.52 9.73 -3.12
N VAL A 305 17.16 8.88 -3.94
CA VAL A 305 17.10 8.90 -5.39
C VAL A 305 16.76 7.48 -5.86
N TRP A 306 15.90 7.37 -6.87
CA TRP A 306 15.58 6.09 -7.49
C TRP A 306 16.06 6.04 -8.94
N ASP A 307 16.49 4.86 -9.36
CA ASP A 307 16.85 4.55 -10.75
C ASP A 307 15.65 3.92 -11.48
N GLU A 308 15.27 4.46 -12.64
CA GLU A 308 14.10 4.02 -13.41
C GLU A 308 14.18 2.54 -13.80
N VAL A 309 15.37 2.04 -14.16
CA VAL A 309 15.56 0.63 -14.56
C VAL A 309 15.26 -0.29 -13.39
N THR A 310 15.76 0.06 -12.21
CA THR A 310 15.53 -0.67 -10.96
C THR A 310 14.06 -0.63 -10.54
N VAL A 311 13.42 0.54 -10.66
CA VAL A 311 11.99 0.71 -10.37
C VAL A 311 11.13 -0.14 -11.32
N LYS A 312 11.45 -0.15 -12.61
CA LYS A 312 10.79 -1.02 -13.61
C LYS A 312 10.89 -2.49 -13.21
N GLN A 313 12.07 -2.94 -12.80
CA GLN A 313 12.28 -4.33 -12.39
C GLN A 313 11.46 -4.68 -11.15
N LYS A 314 11.45 -3.82 -10.12
CA LYS A 314 10.60 -4.02 -8.93
C LYS A 314 9.13 -4.11 -9.28
N PHE A 315 8.64 -3.21 -10.15
CA PHE A 315 7.26 -3.25 -10.61
C PHE A 315 6.92 -4.57 -11.33
N LYS A 316 7.82 -5.03 -12.21
CA LYS A 316 7.70 -6.33 -12.89
C LYS A 316 7.63 -7.51 -11.91
N ASP A 317 8.46 -7.50 -10.86
CA ASP A 317 8.48 -8.56 -9.84
C ASP A 317 7.18 -8.57 -9.01
N LEU A 318 6.59 -7.39 -8.75
CA LEU A 318 5.26 -7.28 -8.14
C LEU A 318 4.19 -7.91 -9.05
N LEU A 319 4.21 -7.63 -10.35
CA LEU A 319 3.24 -8.23 -11.29
C LEU A 319 3.31 -9.76 -11.29
N VAL A 320 4.51 -10.35 -11.27
CA VAL A 320 4.70 -11.81 -11.18
C VAL A 320 4.05 -12.39 -9.92
N SER A 321 4.13 -11.65 -8.81
CA SER A 321 3.64 -12.12 -7.50
C SER A 321 2.13 -11.91 -7.32
N TYR A 322 1.58 -10.82 -7.88
CA TYR A 322 0.23 -10.34 -7.55
C TYR A 322 -0.81 -10.55 -8.64
N VAL A 323 -0.44 -10.61 -9.92
CA VAL A 323 -1.41 -10.94 -11.00
C VAL A 323 -2.02 -12.33 -10.78
N PRO A 324 -1.24 -13.39 -10.42
CA PRO A 324 -1.81 -14.72 -10.13
C PRO A 324 -2.70 -14.80 -8.89
N LEU A 325 -2.76 -13.73 -8.09
CA LEU A 325 -3.68 -13.64 -6.95
C LEU A 325 -5.05 -13.12 -7.34
N LEU A 326 -5.25 -12.60 -8.56
CA LEU A 326 -6.59 -12.28 -9.06
C LEU A 326 -7.47 -13.54 -9.03
N ARG A 327 -8.71 -13.36 -8.57
CA ARG A 327 -9.70 -14.45 -8.44
C ARG A 327 -11.05 -14.03 -9.02
N PHE A 328 -11.64 -14.94 -9.80
CA PHE A 328 -13.03 -14.83 -10.23
C PHE A 328 -13.93 -15.43 -9.16
N LEU A 329 -14.83 -14.63 -8.56
CA LEU A 329 -15.64 -15.04 -7.40
C LEU A 329 -16.45 -16.32 -7.64
N GLY A 330 -17.15 -16.42 -8.76
CA GLY A 330 -17.99 -17.56 -9.10
C GLY A 330 -17.26 -18.67 -9.85
N SER A 331 -15.95 -18.86 -9.64
CA SER A 331 -15.18 -19.94 -10.28
C SER A 331 -15.01 -21.15 -9.35
N SER A 332 -14.87 -22.35 -9.91
CA SER A 332 -14.68 -23.58 -9.14
C SER A 332 -13.36 -23.63 -8.36
N ASN A 333 -12.34 -22.89 -8.79
CA ASN A 333 -11.05 -22.72 -8.08
C ASN A 333 -11.03 -21.50 -7.15
N PHE A 334 -12.17 -20.85 -6.90
CA PHE A 334 -12.25 -19.76 -5.93
C PHE A 334 -12.00 -20.27 -4.52
N TYR A 335 -11.13 -19.59 -3.80
CA TYR A 335 -10.97 -19.73 -2.37
C TYR A 335 -10.68 -18.36 -1.77
N TYR A 336 -11.22 -18.12 -0.57
CA TYR A 336 -11.04 -16.86 0.14
C TYR A 336 -10.02 -17.05 1.26
N HIS A 337 -8.91 -16.32 1.21
CA HIS A 337 -7.88 -16.38 2.23
C HIS A 337 -8.20 -15.39 3.36
N THR A 338 -8.18 -15.88 4.60
CA THR A 338 -8.39 -15.07 5.80
C THR A 338 -7.11 -15.03 6.62
N PHE A 339 -6.62 -13.84 6.94
CA PHE A 339 -5.46 -13.68 7.82
C PHE A 339 -5.88 -13.65 9.30
N PRO A 340 -4.99 -14.06 10.23
CA PRO A 340 -5.22 -13.91 11.67
C PRO A 340 -5.54 -12.46 12.08
N GLU A 341 -6.24 -12.27 13.19
CA GLU A 341 -6.60 -10.94 13.69
C GLU A 341 -5.36 -10.02 13.80
N GLY A 342 -5.44 -8.84 13.18
CA GLY A 342 -4.39 -7.82 13.20
C GLY A 342 -3.89 -7.38 11.81
N ASN A 343 -3.92 -8.25 10.79
CA ASN A 343 -3.39 -7.90 9.46
C ASN A 343 -4.46 -7.35 8.49
N ARG A 344 -5.05 -6.20 8.84
CA ARG A 344 -6.11 -5.56 8.05
C ARG A 344 -5.66 -5.16 6.64
N LEU A 345 -4.40 -4.76 6.47
CA LEU A 345 -3.87 -4.36 5.17
C LEU A 345 -3.76 -5.57 4.23
N ALA A 346 -3.15 -6.67 4.68
CA ALA A 346 -3.07 -7.88 3.87
C ALA A 346 -4.46 -8.42 3.50
N GLN A 347 -5.43 -8.35 4.42
CA GLN A 347 -6.80 -8.75 4.12
C GLN A 347 -7.40 -7.89 2.99
N LYS A 348 -7.25 -6.56 3.05
CA LYS A 348 -7.73 -5.65 2.00
C LYS A 348 -7.08 -5.91 0.63
N ILE A 349 -5.79 -6.23 0.61
CA ILE A 349 -5.08 -6.55 -0.65
C ILE A 349 -5.71 -7.78 -1.31
N ILE A 350 -5.97 -8.84 -0.53
CA ILE A 350 -6.64 -10.04 -1.04
C ILE A 350 -8.10 -9.73 -1.43
N ASP A 351 -8.83 -8.94 -0.65
CA ASP A 351 -10.21 -8.57 -0.96
C ASP A 351 -10.30 -7.83 -2.31
N ASN A 352 -9.36 -6.92 -2.58
CA ASN A 352 -9.28 -6.18 -3.84
C ASN A 352 -8.86 -7.04 -5.04
N SER A 353 -8.24 -8.21 -4.81
CA SER A 353 -7.92 -9.16 -5.88
C SER A 353 -9.11 -10.01 -6.33
N VAL A 354 -10.27 -9.89 -5.66
CA VAL A 354 -11.49 -10.63 -6.01
C VAL A 354 -12.32 -9.83 -7.02
N ILE A 355 -12.51 -10.40 -8.21
CA ILE A 355 -13.38 -9.88 -9.25
C ILE A 355 -14.80 -10.44 -9.03
N PRO A 356 -15.81 -9.60 -8.73
CA PRO A 356 -17.13 -10.03 -8.25
C PRO A 356 -18.05 -10.51 -9.40
N LEU A 357 -17.58 -11.47 -10.18
CA LEU A 357 -18.30 -12.09 -11.29
C LEU A 357 -18.81 -13.49 -10.92
N THR A 358 -19.88 -13.94 -11.58
CA THR A 358 -20.53 -15.25 -11.36
C THR A 358 -20.82 -15.94 -12.68
N GLY A 359 -21.26 -17.20 -12.64
CA GLY A 359 -21.61 -17.98 -13.83
C GLY A 359 -20.53 -18.94 -14.31
N ALA A 360 -19.39 -19.05 -13.63
CA ALA A 360 -18.30 -19.97 -13.96
C ALA A 360 -18.14 -21.07 -12.91
N GLU A 361 -19.22 -21.45 -12.21
CA GLU A 361 -19.14 -22.30 -11.01
C GLU A 361 -18.62 -23.72 -11.33
N ASP A 362 -18.71 -24.12 -12.59
CA ASP A 362 -18.21 -25.38 -13.16
C ASP A 362 -16.82 -25.27 -13.80
N LEU A 363 -16.23 -24.06 -13.87
CA LEU A 363 -14.98 -23.77 -14.56
C LEU A 363 -13.92 -23.24 -13.61
N GLN A 364 -12.65 -23.48 -13.90
CA GLN A 364 -11.54 -22.80 -13.22
C GLN A 364 -11.15 -21.56 -14.02
N VAL A 365 -10.93 -20.43 -13.36
CA VAL A 365 -10.45 -19.20 -13.99
C VAL A 365 -9.14 -18.77 -13.34
N SER A 366 -8.09 -18.61 -14.12
CA SER A 366 -6.79 -18.09 -13.66
C SER A 366 -6.33 -16.89 -14.48
N PHE A 367 -5.52 -16.07 -13.84
CA PHE A 367 -4.85 -14.90 -14.41
C PHE A 367 -3.35 -15.10 -14.22
N ASP A 368 -2.56 -14.95 -15.27
CA ASP A 368 -1.15 -15.30 -15.23
C ASP A 368 -0.29 -14.19 -15.85
N TYR A 369 0.86 -13.94 -15.23
CA TYR A 369 1.90 -13.01 -15.70
C TYR A 369 3.26 -13.71 -15.74
N PHE A 370 3.78 -13.98 -16.94
CA PHE A 370 5.02 -14.76 -17.11
C PHE A 370 6.28 -13.89 -17.20
N ALA A 371 6.37 -12.85 -16.37
CA ALA A 371 7.51 -11.92 -16.35
C ALA A 371 7.82 -11.32 -17.74
N TRP A 372 6.78 -11.08 -18.54
CA TRP A 372 6.91 -10.37 -19.80
C TRP A 372 7.52 -9.00 -19.59
N GLU A 373 8.17 -8.43 -20.61
CA GLU A 373 8.70 -7.08 -20.48
C GLU A 373 7.55 -6.06 -20.55
N PRO A 374 7.27 -5.31 -19.47
CA PRO A 374 6.24 -4.28 -19.51
C PRO A 374 6.79 -3.03 -20.23
N PHE A 375 5.89 -2.27 -20.85
CA PHE A 375 6.15 -0.85 -21.05
C PHE A 375 6.11 -0.17 -19.67
N PHE A 376 7.13 0.61 -19.36
CA PHE A 376 7.24 1.31 -18.09
C PHE A 376 8.02 2.60 -18.31
N LYS A 377 7.49 3.71 -17.81
CA LYS A 377 8.13 5.01 -17.83
C LYS A 377 7.68 5.82 -16.62
N VAL A 378 8.58 6.65 -16.13
CA VAL A 378 8.32 7.62 -15.06
C VAL A 378 8.78 9.01 -15.48
N ASN A 379 8.45 10.02 -14.69
CA ASN A 379 8.98 11.39 -14.82
C ASN A 379 10.42 11.52 -14.33
N SER A 380 11.31 10.62 -14.77
CA SER A 380 12.73 10.68 -14.46
C SER A 380 13.43 11.80 -15.27
N ASP A 381 14.50 12.34 -14.70
CA ASP A 381 15.50 13.14 -15.41
C ASP A 381 16.78 12.31 -15.54
N GLU A 382 17.27 12.14 -16.76
CA GLU A 382 18.39 11.25 -17.10
C GLU A 382 18.30 9.82 -16.50
N GLY A 383 17.08 9.32 -16.26
CA GLY A 383 16.83 7.99 -15.66
C GLY A 383 16.79 7.96 -14.13
N LYS A 384 16.99 9.11 -13.47
CA LYS A 384 16.85 9.28 -12.02
C LYS A 384 15.55 9.95 -11.64
N ILE A 385 14.99 9.55 -10.51
CA ILE A 385 13.76 10.11 -9.94
C ILE A 385 14.14 10.76 -8.62
N GLU A 386 13.86 12.07 -8.51
CA GLU A 386 14.27 12.91 -7.38
C GLU A 386 13.10 13.79 -6.93
N PRO A 387 13.05 14.19 -5.65
CA PRO A 387 12.01 15.11 -5.17
C PRO A 387 12.24 16.55 -5.66
N ASP A 388 11.15 17.30 -5.78
CA ASP A 388 11.20 18.75 -5.85
C ASP A 388 11.55 19.31 -4.47
N HIS A 389 12.49 20.24 -4.42
CA HIS A 389 12.89 20.89 -3.18
C HIS A 389 12.33 22.32 -3.06
N ILE A 390 11.68 22.60 -1.93
CA ILE A 390 11.22 23.95 -1.56
C ILE A 390 11.92 24.37 -0.27
N PHE A 391 12.72 25.44 -0.33
CA PHE A 391 13.37 26.03 0.84
C PHE A 391 12.71 27.35 1.24
N ILE A 392 12.43 27.51 2.52
CA ILE A 392 11.89 28.74 3.11
C ILE A 392 12.81 29.18 4.25
N ASN A 393 13.42 30.35 4.08
CA ASN A 393 14.20 31.01 5.12
C ASN A 393 13.38 32.15 5.75
N TYR A 394 13.18 32.12 7.06
CA TYR A 394 12.55 33.19 7.84
C TYR A 394 13.44 33.61 9.02
N GLY A 395 14.59 34.22 8.71
CA GLY A 395 15.50 34.77 9.72
C GLY A 395 16.31 33.69 10.41
N VAL A 396 15.89 33.28 11.61
CA VAL A 396 16.57 32.22 12.39
C VAL A 396 16.00 30.83 12.09
N PHE A 397 14.87 30.76 11.38
CA PHE A 397 14.21 29.50 11.04
C PHE A 397 14.43 29.16 9.57
N ASN A 398 14.97 27.97 9.33
CA ASN A 398 15.11 27.38 8.01
C ASN A 398 14.18 26.16 7.95
N PHE A 399 13.25 26.16 6.99
CA PHE A 399 12.41 25.01 6.70
C PHE A 399 12.63 24.61 5.26
N ALA A 400 12.72 23.31 5.03
CA ALA A 400 12.63 22.76 3.69
C ALA A 400 11.44 21.82 3.60
N GLN A 401 11.01 21.59 2.37
CA GLN A 401 10.04 20.61 2.02
C GLN A 401 10.54 19.87 0.78
N GLN A 402 10.73 18.57 0.90
CA GLN A 402 11.00 17.66 -0.21
C GLN A 402 9.66 17.11 -0.66
N ARG A 403 9.21 17.48 -1.87
CA ARG A 403 7.98 16.98 -2.46
C ARG A 403 8.34 15.88 -3.44
N TYR A 404 7.97 14.65 -3.10
CA TYR A 404 8.06 13.52 -4.01
C TYR A 404 6.78 13.51 -4.84
N GLU A 405 6.93 13.56 -6.16
CA GLU A 405 5.79 13.43 -7.07
C GLU A 405 6.21 12.60 -8.27
N THR A 406 5.89 11.30 -8.20
CA THR A 406 6.27 10.36 -9.25
C THR A 406 5.07 9.99 -10.08
N HIS A 407 5.20 10.14 -11.39
CA HIS A 407 4.15 9.86 -12.35
C HIS A 407 4.47 8.60 -13.14
N TYR A 408 3.67 7.57 -12.94
CA TYR A 408 3.87 6.26 -13.55
C TYR A 408 3.04 6.08 -14.81
N ASP A 409 3.72 5.71 -15.90
CA ASP A 409 3.14 5.15 -17.11
C ASP A 409 3.56 3.68 -17.20
N ALA A 410 2.60 2.77 -17.31
CA ALA A 410 2.90 1.35 -17.45
C ALA A 410 1.87 0.66 -18.35
N SER A 411 2.33 -0.29 -19.17
CA SER A 411 1.46 -1.26 -19.82
C SER A 411 2.02 -2.66 -19.65
N TYR A 412 1.16 -3.63 -19.40
CA TYR A 412 1.58 -5.01 -19.19
C TYR A 412 0.47 -5.99 -19.57
N PRO A 413 0.81 -7.16 -20.11
CA PRO A 413 -0.18 -8.15 -20.51
C PRO A 413 -0.57 -9.07 -19.36
N VAL A 414 -1.76 -9.64 -19.43
CA VAL A 414 -2.26 -10.68 -18.52
C VAL A 414 -2.90 -11.78 -19.36
N LEU A 415 -2.48 -13.03 -19.13
CA LEU A 415 -3.09 -14.19 -19.75
C LEU A 415 -4.22 -14.69 -18.87
N VAL A 416 -5.40 -14.90 -19.46
CA VAL A 416 -6.56 -15.44 -18.76
C VAL A 416 -6.81 -16.85 -19.29
N THR A 417 -6.90 -17.82 -18.38
CA THR A 417 -7.19 -19.22 -18.71
C THR A 417 -8.51 -19.63 -18.07
N ILE A 418 -9.45 -20.06 -18.89
CA ILE A 418 -10.68 -20.73 -18.48
C ILE A 418 -10.51 -22.22 -18.72
N LYS A 419 -10.57 -23.02 -17.67
CA LYS A 419 -10.30 -24.46 -17.71
C LYS A 419 -11.52 -25.26 -17.27
N ASP A 420 -11.93 -26.20 -18.11
CA ASP A 420 -12.91 -27.24 -17.80
C ASP A 420 -12.18 -28.58 -17.68
N GLU A 421 -12.09 -29.15 -16.48
CA GLU A 421 -11.39 -30.43 -16.26
C GLU A 421 -12.20 -31.65 -16.73
N TYR A 422 -13.52 -31.53 -16.85
CA TYR A 422 -14.42 -32.63 -17.16
C TYR A 422 -14.71 -32.75 -18.66
N ALA A 423 -14.38 -31.72 -19.44
CA ALA A 423 -14.47 -31.72 -20.90
C ALA A 423 -13.75 -32.92 -21.54
N PHE A 424 -14.27 -33.34 -22.69
CA PHE A 424 -13.71 -34.43 -23.51
C PHE A 424 -13.49 -35.76 -22.78
N ASN A 425 -14.42 -36.14 -21.89
CA ASN A 425 -14.32 -37.34 -21.03
C ASN A 425 -13.13 -37.25 -20.06
N ASN A 426 -13.02 -36.14 -19.32
CA ASN A 426 -11.95 -35.84 -18.37
C ASN A 426 -10.55 -35.71 -18.99
N GLN A 427 -10.47 -35.31 -20.26
CA GLN A 427 -9.19 -34.92 -20.87
C GLN A 427 -8.86 -33.44 -20.63
N GLY A 428 -9.87 -32.66 -20.26
CA GLY A 428 -9.74 -31.24 -20.01
C GLY A 428 -9.86 -30.41 -21.30
N TYR A 429 -10.18 -29.14 -21.12
CA TYR A 429 -10.20 -28.12 -22.16
C TYR A 429 -9.78 -26.78 -21.58
N ASN A 430 -8.95 -26.05 -22.32
CA ASN A 430 -8.54 -24.70 -21.97
C ASN A 430 -9.05 -23.73 -23.04
N PHE A 431 -9.64 -22.62 -22.59
CA PHE A 431 -9.91 -21.45 -23.40
C PHE A 431 -9.06 -20.30 -22.87
N ILE A 432 -8.08 -19.88 -23.66
CA ILE A 432 -7.01 -18.97 -23.24
C ILE A 432 -7.09 -17.70 -24.07
N PHE A 433 -7.15 -16.53 -23.46
CA PHE A 433 -7.10 -15.24 -24.14
C PHE A 433 -6.23 -14.25 -23.35
N ALA A 434 -5.87 -13.12 -23.95
CA ALA A 434 -5.04 -12.12 -23.28
C ALA A 434 -5.78 -10.79 -23.12
N LEU A 435 -5.40 -10.05 -22.08
CA LEU A 435 -5.81 -8.66 -21.83
C LEU A 435 -4.55 -7.82 -21.59
N GLU A 436 -4.60 -6.54 -21.94
CA GLU A 436 -3.52 -5.60 -21.67
C GLU A 436 -3.98 -4.53 -20.69
N SER A 437 -3.20 -4.31 -19.63
CA SER A 437 -3.37 -3.18 -18.73
C SER A 437 -2.69 -1.94 -19.30
N ASN A 438 -3.33 -0.77 -19.17
CA ASN A 438 -2.78 0.52 -19.58
C ASN A 438 -2.95 1.60 -18.49
N ILE A 439 -1.88 1.87 -17.76
CA ILE A 439 -1.78 2.95 -16.76
C ILE A 439 -1.04 4.12 -17.39
N ARG A 440 -1.59 5.33 -17.26
CA ARG A 440 -0.98 6.56 -17.73
C ARG A 440 -1.12 7.64 -16.69
N ASN A 441 -0.02 8.25 -16.29
CA ASN A 441 0.01 9.34 -15.32
C ASN A 441 -0.77 9.00 -14.04
N ASN A 442 -0.45 7.86 -13.42
CA ASN A 442 -1.07 7.38 -12.17
C ASN A 442 -2.60 7.14 -12.23
N ARG A 443 -3.16 6.92 -13.41
CA ARG A 443 -4.58 6.60 -13.60
C ARG A 443 -4.77 5.55 -14.70
N PRO A 444 -5.91 4.85 -14.72
CA PRO A 444 -6.29 4.06 -15.87
C PRO A 444 -6.35 4.93 -17.13
N ALA A 445 -5.79 4.43 -18.23
CA ALA A 445 -5.70 5.21 -19.46
C ALA A 445 -7.07 5.44 -20.10
N VAL A 446 -7.33 6.69 -20.51
CA VAL A 446 -8.58 7.11 -21.13
C VAL A 446 -8.37 7.34 -22.62
N VAL A 447 -9.33 6.88 -23.44
CA VAL A 447 -9.29 7.03 -24.89
C VAL A 447 -9.23 8.50 -25.29
N GLY A 448 -8.31 8.85 -26.20
CA GLY A 448 -8.23 10.18 -26.80
C GLY A 448 -7.60 11.26 -25.91
N GLU A 449 -7.19 10.93 -24.68
CA GLU A 449 -6.54 11.89 -23.81
C GLU A 449 -5.06 12.06 -24.20
N VAL A 450 -4.67 13.30 -24.50
CA VAL A 450 -3.27 13.64 -24.74
C VAL A 450 -2.63 13.92 -23.38
N ILE A 451 -1.76 13.03 -22.94
CA ILE A 451 -1.06 13.18 -21.65
C ILE A 451 -0.07 14.35 -21.77
N GLU A 452 -0.27 15.39 -20.96
CA GLU A 452 0.68 16.50 -20.88
C GLU A 452 2.02 15.98 -20.35
N PRO A 453 3.14 16.32 -21.01
CA PRO A 453 4.45 15.96 -20.47
C PRO A 453 4.64 16.66 -19.13
N TYR A 454 5.19 15.92 -18.17
CA TYR A 454 5.52 16.43 -16.84
C TYR A 454 6.33 17.72 -16.97
N PRO A 455 6.00 18.80 -16.23
CA PRO A 455 6.89 19.94 -16.16
C PRO A 455 8.24 19.43 -15.65
N PRO A 456 9.36 19.72 -16.33
CA PRO A 456 10.68 19.41 -15.78
C PRO A 456 10.81 20.09 -14.42
N SER A 457 11.42 19.41 -13.45
CA SER A 457 11.77 20.02 -12.16
C SER A 457 12.58 21.28 -12.46
N VAL A 458 12.09 22.43 -12.02
CA VAL A 458 12.77 23.69 -12.28
C VAL A 458 13.94 23.77 -11.30
N SER A 459 15.12 23.31 -11.72
CA SER A 459 16.37 23.58 -10.99
C SER A 459 16.50 25.10 -10.80
N SER A 460 16.87 25.56 -9.61
CA SER A 460 17.10 26.99 -9.39
C SER A 460 18.15 27.48 -10.39
N PHE A 461 17.89 28.62 -11.05
CA PHE A 461 18.79 29.21 -12.05
C PHE A 461 20.23 29.33 -11.51
N SER A 462 20.39 29.60 -10.22
CA SER A 462 21.69 29.71 -9.54
C SER A 462 22.49 28.40 -9.47
N CYS A 463 21.87 27.26 -9.74
CA CYS A 463 22.47 25.92 -9.68
C CYS A 463 22.92 25.39 -11.03
N ALA A 464 22.67 26.12 -12.14
CA ALA A 464 23.17 25.71 -13.45
C ALA A 464 24.70 25.74 -13.47
N GLU A 465 25.31 24.85 -14.26
CA GLU A 465 26.76 24.68 -14.33
C GLU A 465 27.50 26.00 -14.66
N GLU A 466 26.93 26.85 -15.52
CA GLU A 466 27.48 28.18 -15.82
C GLU A 466 27.58 29.14 -14.63
N HIS A 467 26.88 28.84 -13.53
CA HIS A 467 26.87 29.64 -12.30
C HIS A 467 27.75 29.07 -11.19
N LYS A 468 28.34 27.88 -11.36
CA LYS A 468 29.34 27.30 -10.46
C LYS A 468 30.73 27.91 -10.70
N THR A 469 30.90 29.18 -10.34
CA THR A 469 32.08 30.01 -10.69
C THR A 469 33.19 30.05 -9.63
N THR A 470 33.16 29.17 -8.63
CA THR A 470 34.27 29.09 -7.65
C THR A 470 35.45 28.30 -8.20
N GLY A 471 36.60 28.43 -7.57
CA GLY A 471 37.65 27.40 -7.61
C GLY A 471 37.16 26.06 -7.06
N VAL A 472 37.95 24.99 -7.24
CA VAL A 472 37.59 23.63 -6.81
C VAL A 472 37.56 23.56 -5.28
N ILE A 473 36.42 23.11 -4.74
CA ILE A 473 36.24 22.90 -3.31
C ILE A 473 36.27 21.40 -3.03
N LYS A 474 37.28 20.97 -2.28
CA LYS A 474 37.44 19.60 -1.83
C LYS A 474 36.68 19.37 -0.54
N THR A 475 35.87 18.32 -0.50
CA THR A 475 35.22 17.86 0.72
C THR A 475 35.55 16.40 0.95
N ALA A 476 36.00 16.07 2.16
CA ALA A 476 36.28 14.71 2.58
C ALA A 476 35.37 14.34 3.74
N VAL A 477 34.64 13.23 3.62
CA VAL A 477 33.65 12.77 4.58
C VAL A 477 34.08 11.41 5.14
N ILE A 478 34.04 11.27 6.46
CA ILE A 478 34.43 10.05 7.18
C ILE A 478 33.39 9.68 8.23
N ASP A 479 33.39 8.41 8.63
CA ASP A 479 32.59 7.92 9.74
C ASP A 479 33.17 8.43 11.07
N SER A 480 32.30 8.91 11.96
CA SER A 480 32.71 9.50 13.24
C SER A 480 33.35 8.50 14.21
N PHE A 481 33.23 7.20 13.99
CA PHE A 481 33.79 6.14 14.83
C PHE A 481 34.94 5.41 14.17
N SER A 482 34.71 4.74 13.03
CA SER A 482 35.74 3.95 12.34
C SER A 482 36.84 4.82 11.74
N LYS A 483 36.54 6.11 11.51
CA LYS A 483 37.38 7.07 10.77
C LYS A 483 37.64 6.64 9.32
N GLU A 484 36.90 5.66 8.82
CA GLU A 484 36.97 5.23 7.42
C GLU A 484 36.19 6.22 6.54
N PRO A 485 36.58 6.37 5.26
CA PRO A 485 35.84 7.21 4.32
C PRO A 485 34.41 6.71 4.10
N VAL A 486 33.49 7.65 3.89
CA VAL A 486 32.08 7.35 3.59
C VAL A 486 31.78 7.69 2.14
N ASP A 487 31.48 6.66 1.35
CA ASP A 487 31.08 6.80 -0.04
C ASP A 487 29.61 7.16 -0.18
N LEU A 488 29.22 7.64 -1.37
CA LEU A 488 27.83 7.94 -1.72
C LEU A 488 27.15 8.94 -0.78
N VAL A 489 27.91 9.83 -0.14
CA VAL A 489 27.38 10.97 0.61
C VAL A 489 26.99 12.02 -0.41
N LYS A 490 25.70 12.35 -0.45
CA LYS A 490 25.16 13.39 -1.31
C LYS A 490 25.52 14.75 -0.71
N ILE A 491 26.21 15.56 -1.50
CA ILE A 491 26.65 16.91 -1.13
C ILE A 491 25.74 17.93 -1.78
N GLY A 492 24.94 18.59 -0.95
CA GLY A 492 24.06 19.69 -1.34
C GLY A 492 24.67 21.04 -0.95
N PHE A 493 24.23 22.11 -1.60
CA PHE A 493 24.57 23.47 -1.23
C PHE A 493 23.33 24.37 -1.26
N THR A 494 22.84 24.72 -0.09
CA THR A 494 21.70 25.64 0.07
C THR A 494 22.17 27.09 -0.05
N ILE A 495 21.55 27.82 -0.96
CA ILE A 495 21.71 29.27 -1.15
C ILE A 495 20.48 29.96 -0.52
N PRO A 496 20.68 30.81 0.50
CA PRO A 496 19.58 31.54 1.13
C PRO A 496 18.73 32.30 0.11
N GLU A 497 17.40 32.15 0.21
CA GLU A 497 16.39 32.82 -0.65
C GLU A 497 16.43 32.46 -2.15
N GLN A 498 17.33 31.59 -2.61
CA GLN A 498 17.47 31.25 -4.04
C GLN A 498 17.18 29.79 -4.36
N GLY A 499 17.56 28.85 -3.49
CA GLY A 499 17.34 27.43 -3.72
C GLY A 499 18.50 26.58 -3.24
N GLU A 500 18.48 25.30 -3.59
CA GLU A 500 19.53 24.34 -3.24
C GLU A 500 20.10 23.70 -4.50
N CYS A 501 21.42 23.58 -4.51
CA CYS A 501 22.16 23.02 -5.62
C CYS A 501 22.73 21.67 -5.23
N GLU A 502 22.51 20.67 -6.06
CA GLU A 502 23.28 19.43 -5.96
C GLU A 502 24.70 19.67 -6.48
N ILE A 503 25.68 19.38 -5.63
CA ILE A 503 27.08 19.59 -5.96
C ILE A 503 27.69 18.29 -6.49
N GLY A 504 27.47 17.18 -5.79
CA GLY A 504 27.98 15.89 -6.20
C GLY A 504 27.83 14.81 -5.12
N LEU A 505 28.41 13.66 -5.40
CA LEU A 505 28.45 12.50 -4.51
C LEU A 505 29.92 12.19 -4.16
N THR A 506 30.17 11.75 -2.93
CA THR A 506 31.51 11.28 -2.55
C THR A 506 31.84 9.96 -3.26
N ASP A 507 33.11 9.83 -3.67
CA ASP A 507 33.66 8.60 -4.25
C ASP A 507 33.99 7.54 -3.17
N ASP A 508 34.61 6.43 -3.59
CA ASP A 508 35.05 5.33 -2.71
C ASP A 508 36.14 5.75 -1.70
N SER A 509 36.78 6.90 -1.92
CA SER A 509 37.71 7.53 -1.00
C SER A 509 37.04 8.54 -0.06
N GLY A 510 35.70 8.66 -0.12
CA GLY A 510 34.90 9.60 0.67
C GLY A 510 35.12 11.06 0.29
N VAL A 511 35.61 11.32 -0.93
CA VAL A 511 35.98 12.66 -1.40
C VAL A 511 35.06 13.10 -2.52
N VAL A 512 34.72 14.39 -2.52
CA VAL A 512 34.18 15.10 -3.69
C VAL A 512 35.00 16.36 -3.95
N GLU A 513 35.31 16.63 -5.21
CA GLU A 513 36.04 17.81 -5.67
C GLU A 513 35.24 18.50 -6.76
N GLU A 514 34.47 19.53 -6.37
CA GLU A 514 33.51 20.17 -7.25
C GLU A 514 33.49 21.69 -7.11
N LYS A 515 32.91 22.36 -8.09
CA LYS A 515 32.68 23.81 -8.07
C LYS A 515 31.31 24.15 -7.50
N TYR A 516 31.23 25.31 -6.86
CA TYR A 516 30.03 25.80 -6.19
C TYR A 516 29.59 27.15 -6.81
N PRO A 517 28.32 27.53 -6.66
CA PRO A 517 27.90 28.90 -6.90
C PRO A 517 28.56 29.88 -5.91
N ALA A 518 29.05 31.02 -6.41
CA ALA A 518 29.72 32.03 -5.59
C ALA A 518 28.70 32.91 -4.83
N VAL A 519 28.45 32.60 -3.56
CA VAL A 519 27.42 33.26 -2.73
C VAL A 519 27.91 33.57 -1.32
N TYR A 520 27.30 34.59 -0.70
CA TYR A 520 27.51 34.91 0.71
C TYR A 520 26.56 34.09 1.59
N GLY A 521 27.12 33.27 2.49
CA GLY A 521 26.36 32.60 3.56
C GLY A 521 25.56 31.37 3.13
N GLY A 522 26.11 30.55 2.23
CA GLY A 522 25.53 29.26 1.90
C GLY A 522 25.73 28.21 2.99
N VAL A 523 25.05 27.07 2.85
CA VAL A 523 25.18 25.92 3.76
C VAL A 523 25.43 24.68 2.93
N VAL A 524 26.49 23.94 3.23
CA VAL A 524 26.78 22.64 2.61
C VAL A 524 26.07 21.55 3.41
N ASN A 525 25.34 20.69 2.70
CA ASN A 525 24.54 19.62 3.28
C ASN A 525 25.19 18.26 2.97
N PHE A 526 25.21 17.37 3.96
CA PHE A 526 25.80 16.04 3.88
C PHE A 526 24.73 15.01 4.18
N ALA A 527 24.15 14.40 3.14
CA ALA A 527 23.09 13.42 3.31
C ALA A 527 23.52 12.03 2.87
N ASN A 528 23.26 11.05 3.73
CA ASN A 528 23.38 9.64 3.46
C ASN A 528 22.31 8.92 4.29
N ALA A 529 21.63 7.92 3.72
CA ALA A 529 20.52 7.25 4.38
C ALA A 529 20.90 6.62 5.74
N GLU A 530 22.12 6.07 5.85
CA GLU A 530 22.62 5.39 7.04
C GLU A 530 23.14 6.34 8.13
N TYR A 531 23.33 7.63 7.81
CA TYR A 531 23.92 8.61 8.70
C TYR A 531 22.91 9.72 9.06
N LEU A 532 23.20 10.45 10.13
CA LEU A 532 22.50 11.68 10.44
C LEU A 532 22.95 12.79 9.47
N THR A 533 22.00 13.53 8.91
CA THR A 533 22.31 14.59 7.94
C THR A 533 23.10 15.70 8.61
N GLY A 534 24.18 16.12 7.98
CA GLY A 534 25.07 17.17 8.46
C GLY A 534 24.95 18.48 7.68
N TYR A 535 25.29 19.58 8.31
CA TYR A 535 25.21 20.95 7.77
C TYR A 535 26.45 21.75 8.15
N TYR A 536 27.12 22.32 7.15
CA TYR A 536 28.32 23.13 7.34
C TYR A 536 28.15 24.50 6.69
N PRO A 537 28.03 25.60 7.48
CA PRO A 537 27.96 26.95 6.93
C PRO A 537 29.22 27.31 6.16
N LEU A 538 29.07 27.77 4.91
CA LEU A 538 30.18 28.11 4.02
C LEU A 538 29.91 29.38 3.22
N ASN A 539 30.89 30.29 3.17
CA ASN A 539 30.88 31.44 2.28
C ASN A 539 31.77 31.14 1.07
N THR A 540 31.16 30.96 -0.10
CA THR A 540 31.86 30.60 -1.35
C THR A 540 32.25 31.81 -2.19
N TYR A 541 31.70 33.01 -1.92
CA TYR A 541 31.99 34.21 -2.72
C TYR A 541 33.48 34.58 -2.77
N GLY A 542 34.23 34.27 -1.70
CA GLY A 542 35.66 34.59 -1.60
C GLY A 542 36.61 33.57 -2.23
N ILE A 543 36.10 32.51 -2.86
CA ILE A 543 36.90 31.43 -3.46
C ILE A 543 36.96 31.69 -4.97
N GLU A 544 38.02 32.35 -5.43
CA GLU A 544 38.21 32.66 -6.85
C GLU A 544 38.55 31.39 -7.67
N ASP A 545 38.39 31.43 -8.99
CA ASP A 545 38.58 30.27 -9.89
C ASP A 545 39.96 29.59 -9.80
N ASP A 546 41.00 30.33 -9.41
CA ASP A 546 42.38 29.85 -9.25
C ASP A 546 42.70 29.36 -7.82
N ASP A 547 41.77 29.54 -6.88
CA ASP A 547 41.93 29.11 -5.49
C ASP A 547 41.38 27.69 -5.27
N SER A 548 41.88 26.99 -4.26
CA SER A 548 41.30 25.73 -3.80
C SER A 548 40.95 25.86 -2.32
N ALA A 549 39.78 25.32 -1.96
CA ALA A 549 39.31 25.31 -0.58
C ALA A 549 39.05 23.87 -0.12
N ILE A 550 39.23 23.63 1.17
CA ILE A 550 38.91 22.35 1.80
C ILE A 550 37.85 22.60 2.87
N ILE A 551 36.71 21.93 2.75
CA ILE A 551 35.61 21.95 3.72
C ILE A 551 35.92 20.94 4.84
N GLY A 552 35.68 21.35 6.08
CA GLY A 552 35.83 20.49 7.25
C GLY A 552 36.68 21.08 8.36
N PHE A 553 36.84 20.29 9.42
CA PHE A 553 37.61 20.63 10.61
C PHE A 553 38.75 19.64 10.82
N ALA A 554 39.73 20.02 11.64
CA ALA A 554 40.84 19.14 11.97
C ALA A 554 40.38 18.08 12.98
N THR A 555 40.48 16.82 12.59
CA THR A 555 40.06 15.66 13.40
C THR A 555 41.28 14.91 13.91
N ALA A 556 41.21 14.40 15.15
CA ALA A 556 42.28 13.58 15.71
C ALA A 556 42.51 12.32 14.86
N ASN A 557 43.78 11.99 14.61
CA ASN A 557 44.21 10.81 13.84
C ASN A 557 43.83 10.79 12.35
N VAL A 558 43.40 11.91 11.78
CA VAL A 558 43.16 12.06 10.34
C VAL A 558 43.99 13.23 9.81
N GLU A 559 44.69 13.01 8.69
CA GLU A 559 45.48 14.05 8.06
C GLU A 559 44.58 14.96 7.20
N GLY A 560 44.54 16.25 7.52
CA GLY A 560 43.75 17.24 6.79
C GLY A 560 42.45 17.63 7.50
N LYS A 561 41.58 18.31 6.75
CA LYS A 561 40.25 18.73 7.21
C LYS A 561 39.21 17.77 6.66
N VAL A 562 38.32 17.30 7.52
CA VAL A 562 37.27 16.33 7.18
C VAL A 562 35.95 16.71 7.84
N ILE A 563 34.86 16.12 7.37
CA ILE A 563 33.54 16.15 7.98
C ILE A 563 33.25 14.76 8.53
N GLU A 564 32.94 14.68 9.83
CA GLU A 564 32.55 13.43 10.47
C GLU A 564 31.04 13.28 10.46
N LEU A 565 30.53 12.18 9.91
CA LEU A 565 29.11 11.84 9.98
C LEU A 565 28.86 10.79 11.05
N ASN A 566 27.75 10.96 11.75
CA ASN A 566 27.29 10.04 12.78
C ASN A 566 26.34 9.00 12.19
N LYS A 567 26.78 7.74 12.14
CA LYS A 567 25.97 6.61 11.69
C LYS A 567 24.79 6.35 12.65
N LYS A 568 23.61 6.09 12.10
CA LYS A 568 22.46 5.62 12.87
C LYS A 568 22.73 4.17 13.29
N LYS A 569 22.62 3.87 14.59
CA LYS A 569 22.80 2.52 15.12
C LYS A 569 21.55 2.05 15.84
N ASP A 570 21.03 0.93 15.40
CA ASP A 570 20.06 0.15 16.16
C ASP A 570 20.78 -0.60 17.27
N VAL A 571 20.34 -0.39 18.51
CA VAL A 571 20.93 -0.99 19.70
C VAL A 571 19.84 -1.48 20.62
N LYS A 572 20.10 -2.59 21.31
CA LYS A 572 19.18 -3.09 22.32
C LYS A 572 19.25 -2.21 23.55
N VAL A 573 18.09 -1.93 24.10
CA VAL A 573 17.90 -1.12 25.29
C VAL A 573 17.10 -1.89 26.31
N LYS A 574 17.58 -1.84 27.55
CA LYS A 574 16.87 -2.32 28.74
C LYS A 574 16.65 -1.14 29.69
N VAL A 575 15.50 -1.12 30.37
CA VAL A 575 15.26 -0.17 31.46
C VAL A 575 15.20 -0.93 32.78
N MET A 576 15.95 -0.46 33.75
CA MET A 576 15.90 -0.92 35.15
C MET A 576 15.44 0.24 36.03
N LYS A 577 14.99 -0.04 37.24
CA LYS A 577 14.65 0.99 38.22
C LYS A 577 15.60 1.03 39.41
N LYS A 578 15.78 2.22 39.96
CA LYS A 578 16.43 2.48 41.26
C LYS A 578 15.42 3.15 42.17
N VAL A 579 15.25 2.64 43.39
CA VAL A 579 14.04 2.93 44.16
C VAL A 579 14.26 3.84 45.36
N PHE A 580 13.29 4.71 45.60
CA PHE A 580 13.08 5.43 46.84
C PHE A 580 12.16 4.60 47.74
N LYS A 581 12.68 4.21 48.90
CA LYS A 581 11.93 3.42 49.88
C LYS A 581 11.44 4.29 51.03
N LYS A 582 10.22 4.01 51.51
CA LYS A 582 9.50 4.85 52.47
C LYS A 582 9.77 4.44 53.93
N CYS A 583 9.92 5.44 54.79
CA CYS A 583 9.82 5.34 56.24
C CYS A 583 8.77 6.31 56.75
N ILE A 584 8.06 5.93 57.83
CA ILE A 584 7.02 6.75 58.43
C ILE A 584 7.31 6.90 59.92
N THR A 585 7.23 8.14 60.41
CA THR A 585 7.26 8.46 61.84
C THR A 585 5.88 8.98 62.25
N PRO A 586 4.97 8.10 62.71
CA PRO A 586 3.60 8.50 63.02
C PRO A 586 3.52 9.27 64.34
N LEU A 587 2.40 9.95 64.57
CA LEU A 587 2.06 10.56 65.84
C LEU A 587 1.19 9.61 66.68
N VAL A 588 1.54 9.44 67.95
CA VAL A 588 0.67 8.80 68.95
C VAL A 588 0.10 9.91 69.81
N CYS A 589 -1.21 10.06 69.76
CA CYS A 589 -1.92 11.10 70.47
C CYS A 589 -2.70 10.49 71.64
N ASP A 590 -2.45 10.98 72.84
CA ASP A 590 -3.21 10.62 74.03
C ASP A 590 -4.31 11.65 74.26
N GLU A 591 -5.53 11.17 74.49
CA GLU A 591 -6.70 11.99 74.77
C GLU A 591 -6.90 12.06 76.30
N TYR A 592 -6.67 13.22 76.91
CA TYR A 592 -6.87 13.42 78.35
C TYR A 592 -8.19 14.16 78.61
N ASP A 593 -9.09 13.54 79.38
CA ASP A 593 -10.40 14.11 79.73
C ASP A 593 -10.26 14.95 81.01
N ILE A 594 -9.95 16.24 80.86
CA ILE A 594 -9.82 17.16 82.00
C ILE A 594 -11.09 18.01 82.07
N LEU A 595 -12.01 17.64 82.97
CA LEU A 595 -13.13 18.43 83.54
C LEU A 595 -13.48 19.73 82.76
N VAL A 596 -14.00 19.56 81.54
CA VAL A 596 -14.59 20.58 80.61
C VAL A 596 -13.79 20.84 79.31
N TYR A 597 -12.59 20.28 79.11
CA TYR A 597 -11.87 20.34 77.81
C TYR A 597 -11.20 19.00 77.44
N LYS A 598 -11.22 18.65 76.14
CA LYS A 598 -10.41 17.58 75.56
C LYS A 598 -9.10 18.20 75.09
N ASP A 599 -7.99 17.81 75.71
CA ASP A 599 -6.65 18.24 75.30
C ASP A 599 -5.94 17.02 74.68
N ILE A 600 -5.41 17.20 73.47
CA ILE A 600 -4.78 16.11 72.68
C ILE A 600 -3.30 16.41 72.57
N SER A 601 -2.49 15.64 73.29
CA SER A 601 -1.04 15.73 73.21
C SER A 601 -0.52 14.61 72.31
N CYS A 602 0.20 14.96 71.24
CA CYS A 602 0.75 14.02 70.28
C CYS A 602 2.28 13.96 70.39
N GLU A 603 2.83 12.76 70.54
CA GLU A 603 4.27 12.50 70.52
C GLU A 603 4.67 11.71 69.26
N LYS A 604 5.91 11.91 68.78
CA LYS A 604 6.46 11.13 67.66
C LYS A 604 6.68 9.68 68.11
N ALA A 605 6.09 8.75 67.38
CA ALA A 605 6.32 7.32 67.58
C ALA A 605 7.69 6.89 67.02
N LYS A 606 8.03 5.62 67.19
CA LYS A 606 9.21 5.02 66.55
C LYS A 606 9.06 5.01 65.02
N LYS A 607 10.07 5.56 64.32
CA LYS A 607 10.20 5.49 62.86
C LYS A 607 10.13 4.05 62.37
N THR A 608 9.23 3.77 61.43
CA THR A 608 9.02 2.46 60.83
C THR A 608 9.38 2.54 59.35
N CYS A 609 10.36 1.75 58.91
CA CYS A 609 10.79 1.69 57.51
C CYS A 609 10.33 0.38 56.88
N PHE A 610 9.84 0.44 55.65
CA PHE A 610 9.32 -0.74 54.92
C PHE A 610 10.42 -1.46 54.13
N PHE A 611 11.65 -1.40 54.63
CA PHE A 611 12.82 -1.98 53.99
C PHE A 611 13.92 -2.33 55.00
N ASN A 612 14.81 -3.24 54.61
CA ASN A 612 15.97 -3.62 55.43
C ASN A 612 17.02 -2.51 55.41
N SER A 613 17.50 -2.13 56.59
CA SER A 613 18.42 -1.01 56.77
C SER A 613 19.75 -1.21 56.02
N GLY A 614 20.32 -2.42 55.97
CA GLY A 614 21.65 -2.66 55.40
C GLY A 614 21.87 -2.43 53.89
N GLU A 615 20.86 -1.95 53.15
CA GLU A 615 20.90 -1.77 51.68
C GLU A 615 21.09 -0.30 51.23
N SER A 616 21.16 0.67 52.14
CA SER A 616 21.29 2.09 51.79
C SER A 616 22.76 2.52 51.67
N LEU A 617 23.06 3.37 50.67
CA LEU A 617 24.38 3.98 50.46
C LEU A 617 24.87 4.83 51.66
N PHE A 618 23.98 5.30 52.54
CA PHE A 618 24.28 6.40 53.47
C PHE A 618 23.99 6.09 54.95
N GLN A 619 24.10 4.84 55.39
CA GLN A 619 23.93 4.52 56.82
C GLN A 619 25.16 4.82 57.67
N ASN A 620 25.12 5.93 58.39
CA ASN A 620 25.83 6.06 59.66
C ASN A 620 24.93 5.62 60.83
N ASN A 621 25.49 4.78 61.68
CA ASN A 621 24.89 4.34 62.93
C ASN A 621 24.95 5.46 63.97
N GLY A 622 23.78 5.93 64.43
CA GLY A 622 23.63 6.58 65.73
C GLY A 622 23.38 8.09 65.69
N ASP A 623 22.30 8.47 66.39
CA ASP A 623 21.87 9.81 66.80
C ASP A 623 21.63 10.88 65.73
N ASP A 624 20.67 11.76 66.06
CA ASP A 624 20.07 12.82 65.25
C ASP A 624 21.11 13.70 64.50
N ASP A 625 20.71 14.19 63.32
CA ASP A 625 21.27 15.32 62.54
C ASP A 625 22.37 15.07 61.46
N ASP A 626 22.25 14.05 60.59
CA ASP A 626 22.93 14.06 59.28
C ASP A 626 21.94 13.86 58.12
N PRO A 627 22.00 14.64 57.02
CA PRO A 627 20.96 14.63 56.00
C PRO A 627 21.15 13.39 55.11
N LEU A 628 20.31 12.37 55.35
CA LEU A 628 20.04 11.37 54.32
C LEU A 628 19.53 12.10 53.07
N ILE A 629 20.15 11.86 51.92
CA ILE A 629 19.62 12.31 50.63
C ILE A 629 18.26 11.60 50.45
N GLY A 630 17.20 12.34 50.75
CA GLY A 630 15.85 11.81 50.81
C GLY A 630 14.79 12.89 50.71
N ILE A 631 13.59 12.49 50.33
CA ILE A 631 12.44 13.39 50.25
C ILE A 631 11.71 13.32 51.58
N ASN A 632 11.54 14.45 52.26
CA ASN A 632 10.73 14.54 53.47
C ASN A 632 9.41 15.20 53.14
N ILE A 633 8.31 14.54 53.46
CA ILE A 633 6.95 15.02 53.21
C ILE A 633 6.15 14.97 54.51
N GLU A 634 5.53 16.09 54.85
CA GLU A 634 4.61 16.18 55.98
C GLU A 634 3.16 16.08 55.51
N ALA A 635 2.42 15.09 56.02
CA ALA A 635 0.99 14.93 55.83
C ALA A 635 0.25 15.69 56.93
N ASP A 636 0.05 16.98 56.73
CA ASP A 636 -0.55 17.85 57.74
C ASP A 636 -1.92 17.35 58.20
N GLY A 637 -2.08 17.27 59.52
CA GLY A 637 -3.28 16.78 60.18
C GLY A 637 -3.43 15.26 60.24
N SER A 638 -2.60 14.47 59.52
CA SER A 638 -2.64 12.99 59.59
C SER A 638 -1.84 12.44 60.78
N LEU A 639 -2.24 11.27 61.29
CA LEU A 639 -1.44 10.50 62.25
C LEU A 639 -0.18 9.92 61.59
N ALA A 640 -0.15 9.76 60.27
CA ALA A 640 1.05 9.39 59.51
C ALA A 640 1.84 10.64 59.06
N ARG A 641 2.05 11.59 59.98
CA ARG A 641 2.52 12.94 59.65
C ARG A 641 3.86 12.98 58.90
N TYR A 642 4.90 12.33 59.40
CA TYR A 642 6.26 12.47 58.85
C TYR A 642 6.60 11.29 57.95
N ASN A 643 6.83 11.54 56.67
CA ASN A 643 7.13 10.53 55.65
C ASN A 643 8.48 10.84 55.01
N ASP A 644 9.43 9.92 55.15
CA ASP A 644 10.78 10.07 54.63
C ASP A 644 11.03 9.03 53.52
N TYR A 645 11.54 9.47 52.38
CA TYR A 645 11.88 8.62 51.25
C TYR A 645 13.39 8.57 51.07
N THR A 646 13.99 7.39 51.21
CA THR A 646 15.44 7.20 51.09
C THR A 646 15.79 6.55 49.76
N PHE A 647 16.72 7.15 49.02
CA PHE A 647 17.24 6.57 47.78
C PHE A 647 18.08 5.32 48.07
N ILE A 648 17.80 4.25 47.34
CA ILE A 648 18.56 3.01 47.38
C ILE A 648 19.18 2.76 46.01
N ASP A 649 20.51 2.85 45.94
CA ASP A 649 21.28 2.58 44.73
C ASP A 649 21.46 1.07 44.51
N SER A 650 20.33 0.41 44.30
CA SER A 650 20.26 -0.99 43.90
C SER A 650 19.38 -1.05 42.66
N ALA A 651 19.99 -1.38 41.53
CA ALA A 651 19.26 -1.63 40.30
C ALA A 651 18.34 -2.85 40.47
N LYS A 652 17.08 -2.71 40.06
CA LYS A 652 16.09 -3.79 40.00
C LYS A 652 15.49 -3.83 38.60
N ASP A 653 15.18 -5.02 38.13
CA ASP A 653 14.36 -5.20 36.92
C ASP A 653 12.95 -4.64 37.18
N LEU A 654 12.29 -4.18 36.11
CA LEU A 654 10.88 -3.83 36.16
C LEU A 654 10.04 -5.12 36.25
N ILE A 655 8.97 -5.12 37.03
CA ILE A 655 8.04 -6.25 37.10
C ILE A 655 7.07 -6.24 35.91
N GLU A 656 6.36 -7.34 35.66
CA GLU A 656 5.49 -7.49 34.47
C GLU A 656 4.41 -6.39 34.31
N ASP A 657 3.96 -5.81 35.42
CA ASP A 657 2.95 -4.75 35.44
C ASP A 657 3.55 -3.34 35.32
N GLU A 658 4.87 -3.21 35.26
CA GLU A 658 5.56 -1.92 35.10
C GLU A 658 5.88 -1.62 33.64
N GLU A 659 5.72 -0.35 33.26
CA GLU A 659 6.03 0.17 31.94
C GLU A 659 6.80 1.49 32.08
N ALA A 660 8.01 1.52 31.52
CA ALA A 660 8.85 2.71 31.46
C ALA A 660 8.79 3.33 30.06
N VAL A 661 8.52 4.62 29.98
CA VAL A 661 8.62 5.39 28.73
C VAL A 661 9.71 6.44 28.91
N LEU A 662 10.76 6.40 28.08
CA LEU A 662 11.76 7.47 27.99
C LEU A 662 11.69 8.15 26.62
N MET A 663 11.88 9.45 26.63
CA MET A 663 11.96 10.34 25.47
C MET A 663 13.37 10.92 25.43
N LEU A 664 14.04 10.76 24.29
CA LEU A 664 15.41 11.19 24.04
C LEU A 664 15.37 12.23 22.91
N GLU A 665 15.61 13.50 23.24
CA GLU A 665 15.71 14.60 22.28
C GLU A 665 17.18 15.02 22.15
N ARG A 666 17.78 14.80 20.98
CA ARG A 666 19.16 15.21 20.69
C ARG A 666 19.20 16.71 20.44
N ILE A 667 20.03 17.42 21.20
CA ILE A 667 20.16 18.87 21.13
C ILE A 667 21.34 19.28 20.23
N SER A 668 22.44 18.53 20.28
CA SER A 668 23.62 18.82 19.47
C SER A 668 24.57 17.62 19.37
N GLY A 669 25.46 17.68 18.38
CA GLY A 669 26.67 16.87 18.34
C GLY A 669 27.80 17.42 19.22
N PHE A 670 29.00 16.87 19.04
CA PHE A 670 30.21 17.27 19.77
C PHE A 670 31.12 18.26 19.02
N ASN A 671 30.85 18.49 17.73
CA ASN A 671 31.69 19.33 16.87
C ASN A 671 31.13 20.76 16.78
N GLU A 672 31.88 21.75 17.27
CA GLU A 672 31.49 23.17 17.21
C GLU A 672 31.52 23.68 15.76
N GLY A 673 30.38 24.17 15.25
CA GLY A 673 30.25 24.74 13.90
C GLY A 673 29.74 23.76 12.83
N PHE A 674 29.59 22.48 13.17
CA PHE A 674 28.86 21.50 12.37
C PHE A 674 27.48 21.31 12.97
N ILE A 675 26.45 21.67 12.22
CA ILE A 675 25.06 21.51 12.63
C ILE A 675 24.59 20.16 12.07
N GLU A 676 23.76 19.45 12.80
CA GLU A 676 23.20 18.17 12.35
C GLU A 676 21.69 18.22 12.46
N GLU A 677 21.03 17.31 11.75
CA GLU A 677 19.58 17.13 11.80
C GLU A 677 19.09 16.89 13.23
N GLU A 678 17.94 17.49 13.57
CA GLU A 678 17.27 17.23 14.84
C GLU A 678 16.91 15.75 14.93
N PHE A 679 17.20 15.12 16.06
CA PHE A 679 16.95 13.69 16.26
C PHE A 679 16.17 13.48 17.55
N PHE A 680 15.05 12.76 17.45
CA PHE A 680 14.21 12.43 18.59
C PHE A 680 13.81 10.96 18.52
N THR A 681 13.85 10.26 19.65
CA THR A 681 13.35 8.90 19.76
C THR A 681 12.63 8.67 21.09
N THR A 682 11.71 7.71 21.09
CA THR A 682 10.96 7.29 22.29
C THR A 682 11.12 5.79 22.45
N LEU A 683 11.43 5.36 23.67
CA LEU A 683 11.52 3.95 24.05
C LEU A 683 10.45 3.64 25.10
N SER A 684 9.70 2.57 24.86
CA SER A 684 8.73 2.03 25.82
C SER A 684 9.14 0.60 26.16
N VAL A 685 9.34 0.31 27.44
CA VAL A 685 9.80 -0.99 27.94
C VAL A 685 8.83 -1.47 29.02
N LYS A 686 8.22 -2.63 28.80
CA LYS A 686 7.33 -3.30 29.76
C LYS A 686 8.04 -4.47 30.44
N GLY A 687 8.05 -4.44 31.77
CA GLY A 687 8.74 -5.45 32.56
C GLY A 687 10.23 -5.55 32.20
N ASN A 688 10.75 -6.79 32.11
CA ASN A 688 12.16 -7.04 31.88
C ASN A 688 12.53 -7.27 30.40
N GLU A 689 11.75 -6.71 29.47
CA GLU A 689 12.01 -6.86 28.05
C GLU A 689 13.18 -5.98 27.57
N GLU A 690 13.83 -6.41 26.50
CA GLU A 690 14.80 -5.61 25.75
C GLU A 690 14.12 -5.11 24.47
N VAL A 691 14.24 -3.82 24.19
CA VAL A 691 13.69 -3.19 22.99
C VAL A 691 14.80 -2.68 22.10
N GLU A 692 14.63 -2.81 20.79
CA GLU A 692 15.58 -2.25 19.83
C GLU A 692 15.20 -0.80 19.53
N VAL A 693 16.18 0.11 19.61
CA VAL A 693 15.99 1.53 19.32
C VAL A 693 17.15 2.07 18.52
N THR A 694 16.85 2.91 17.53
CA THR A 694 17.86 3.65 16.79
C THR A 694 18.37 4.82 17.64
N LEU A 695 19.68 4.93 17.79
CA LEU A 695 20.35 6.06 18.42
C LEU A 695 21.49 6.58 17.53
N VAL A 696 21.94 7.78 17.83
CA VAL A 696 23.12 8.43 17.22
C VAL A 696 23.96 9.07 18.33
N PRO A 697 25.28 9.23 18.18
CA PRO A 697 26.08 9.93 19.17
C PRO A 697 25.62 11.39 19.32
N GLY A 698 25.64 11.92 20.54
CA GLY A 698 25.29 13.32 20.80
C GLY A 698 24.94 13.63 22.24
N ILE A 699 24.42 14.84 22.42
CA ILE A 699 23.98 15.38 23.71
C ILE A 699 22.45 15.41 23.71
N TYR A 700 21.85 14.78 24.72
CA TYR A 700 20.42 14.50 24.80
C TYR A 700 19.76 15.14 26.02
N LYS A 701 18.59 15.72 25.82
CA LYS A 701 17.58 15.84 26.88
C LYS A 701 16.93 14.48 27.07
N VAL A 702 16.68 14.13 28.32
CA VAL A 702 16.02 12.88 28.67
C VAL A 702 14.84 13.18 29.58
N SER A 703 13.66 12.76 29.18
CA SER A 703 12.49 12.79 30.05
C SER A 703 11.81 11.44 30.03
N GLY A 704 11.11 11.09 31.10
CA GLY A 704 10.43 9.81 31.14
C GLY A 704 9.65 9.57 32.41
N PHE A 705 8.82 8.54 32.38
CA PHE A 705 8.00 8.15 33.51
C PHE A 705 7.90 6.63 33.60
N LEU A 706 7.81 6.13 34.83
CA LEU A 706 7.57 4.73 35.14
C LEU A 706 6.15 4.60 35.66
N THR A 707 5.35 3.78 34.97
CA THR A 707 3.96 3.52 35.34
C THR A 707 3.81 2.10 35.84
N LEU A 708 3.09 1.95 36.93
CA LEU A 708 2.64 0.69 37.44
C LEU A 708 1.18 0.45 37.05
N ASN A 709 0.94 -0.59 36.28
CA ASN A 709 -0.37 -0.98 35.74
C ASN A 709 -1.09 -1.99 36.64
N GLN A 710 -1.07 -1.75 37.95
CA GLN A 710 -1.84 -2.53 38.92
C GLN A 710 -2.62 -1.61 39.86
N GLU A 711 -3.69 -2.14 40.45
CA GLU A 711 -4.53 -1.39 41.37
C GLU A 711 -3.75 -0.95 42.61
N ILE A 712 -3.72 0.35 42.88
CA ILE A 712 -3.16 0.94 44.09
C ILE A 712 -4.28 1.61 44.89
N ILE A 713 -4.39 1.19 46.15
CA ILE A 713 -5.33 1.73 47.13
C ILE A 713 -4.59 2.67 48.07
N ILE A 714 -5.03 3.92 48.15
CA ILE A 714 -4.73 4.85 49.25
C ILE A 714 -5.92 4.76 50.21
N PRO A 715 -5.75 4.20 51.42
CA PRO A 715 -6.86 3.96 52.32
C PRO A 715 -7.40 5.26 52.92
N LYS A 716 -8.54 5.16 53.61
CA LYS A 716 -9.11 6.29 54.35
C LYS A 716 -8.13 6.84 55.38
N ASP A 717 -8.00 8.16 55.40
CA ASP A 717 -7.11 8.89 56.30
C ASP A 717 -7.90 9.97 57.03
N LYS A 718 -7.89 9.95 58.36
CA LYS A 718 -8.57 10.97 59.17
C LYS A 718 -7.59 12.07 59.51
N ARG A 719 -7.89 13.29 59.07
CA ARG A 719 -7.03 14.45 59.31
C ARG A 719 -7.69 15.46 60.22
N CYS A 720 -6.93 15.92 61.21
CA CYS A 720 -7.40 16.86 62.21
C CYS A 720 -6.55 18.13 62.21
N PHE A 721 -7.19 19.28 62.07
CA PHE A 721 -6.53 20.58 62.01
C PHE A 721 -6.96 21.41 63.21
N SER A 722 -5.98 21.97 63.91
CA SER A 722 -6.22 22.89 65.02
C SER A 722 -6.20 24.33 64.49
N TYR A 723 -7.19 25.13 64.85
CA TYR A 723 -7.23 26.56 64.56
C TYR A 723 -7.62 27.35 65.82
N ASP A 724 -7.05 28.54 65.98
CA ASP A 724 -7.31 29.41 67.13
C ASP A 724 -8.39 30.44 66.78
N ILE A 725 -9.54 30.37 67.46
CA ILE A 725 -10.56 31.43 67.43
C ILE A 725 -10.57 32.12 68.79
N LEU A 726 -9.95 33.31 68.85
CA LEU A 726 -10.05 34.24 69.98
C LEU A 726 -9.88 33.53 71.34
N THR A 727 -8.70 32.96 71.60
CA THR A 727 -8.26 32.29 72.86
C THR A 727 -8.76 30.86 73.09
N ARG A 728 -9.26 30.19 72.05
CA ARG A 728 -9.67 28.77 72.11
C ARG A 728 -9.08 28.02 70.92
N GLU A 729 -8.32 26.97 71.23
CA GLU A 729 -7.95 25.95 70.25
C GLU A 729 -9.17 25.05 70.01
N GLU A 730 -9.70 25.08 68.79
CA GLU A 730 -10.68 24.09 68.31
C GLU A 730 -9.98 23.19 67.29
N GLN A 731 -10.31 21.89 67.33
CA GLN A 731 -9.83 20.91 66.37
C GLN A 731 -11.00 20.41 65.53
N ASP A 732 -10.90 20.58 64.22
CA ASP A 732 -11.85 20.00 63.27
C ASP A 732 -11.19 18.85 62.53
N CYS A 733 -11.88 17.71 62.50
CA CYS A 733 -11.38 16.49 61.88
C CYS A 733 -12.28 16.11 60.72
N PHE A 734 -11.67 15.80 59.59
CA PHE A 734 -12.37 15.29 58.42
C PHE A 734 -11.71 14.01 57.91
N ASP A 735 -12.54 13.14 57.35
CA ASP A 735 -12.10 11.88 56.78
C ASP A 735 -11.84 12.07 55.28
N PHE A 736 -10.63 11.74 54.83
CA PHE A 736 -10.35 11.52 53.42
C PHE A 736 -10.85 10.14 53.03
N ASP A 737 -11.69 10.09 51.99
CA ASP A 737 -12.15 8.83 51.44
C ASP A 737 -11.03 8.09 50.71
N GLU A 738 -11.17 6.78 50.67
CA GLU A 738 -10.29 5.86 49.97
C GLU A 738 -10.19 6.23 48.48
N GLN A 739 -8.96 6.24 47.96
CA GLN A 739 -8.69 6.45 46.55
C GLN A 739 -8.19 5.15 45.92
N VAL A 740 -8.87 4.69 44.89
CA VAL A 740 -8.48 3.50 44.11
C VAL A 740 -8.01 3.96 42.74
N MET A 741 -6.80 3.58 42.36
CA MET A 741 -6.20 3.93 41.08
C MET A 741 -5.88 2.66 40.31
N GLU A 742 -6.36 2.55 39.07
CA GLU A 742 -6.04 1.42 38.18
C GLU A 742 -4.58 1.45 37.67
N LYS A 743 -3.98 2.64 37.65
CA LYS A 743 -2.59 2.89 37.25
C LYS A 743 -1.97 3.95 38.14
N TYR A 744 -0.69 3.80 38.45
CA TYR A 744 0.05 4.72 39.31
C TYR A 744 1.40 5.07 38.68
N VAL A 745 1.74 6.35 38.63
CA VAL A 745 3.08 6.78 38.19
C VAL A 745 4.02 6.62 39.38
N GLU A 746 4.91 5.66 39.33
CA GLU A 746 5.88 5.40 40.41
C GLU A 746 7.13 6.28 40.29
N GLY A 747 7.51 6.64 39.07
CA GLY A 747 8.78 7.31 38.82
C GLY A 747 8.67 8.35 37.71
N ASN A 748 9.53 9.36 37.78
CA ASN A 748 9.64 10.40 36.78
C ASN A 748 11.10 10.84 36.68
N LEU A 749 11.55 11.11 35.47
CA LEU A 749 12.89 11.55 35.11
C LEU A 749 12.76 12.81 34.24
N ASN A 750 13.50 13.87 34.57
CA ASN A 750 13.56 15.06 33.74
C ASN A 750 14.96 15.71 33.75
N TRP A 751 15.66 15.60 32.64
CA TRP A 751 16.99 16.16 32.37
C TRP A 751 16.93 17.18 31.22
N GLU A 752 16.35 18.34 31.51
CA GLU A 752 16.10 19.42 30.54
C GLU A 752 17.09 20.58 30.60
N VAL A 753 18.03 20.59 31.57
CA VAL A 753 19.03 21.65 31.71
C VAL A 753 20.42 21.18 31.27
N PRO A 754 21.28 22.07 30.71
CA PRO A 754 22.59 21.69 30.14
C PRO A 754 23.50 20.87 31.04
N GLU A 755 23.45 21.10 32.35
CA GLU A 755 24.25 20.38 33.35
C GLU A 755 23.79 18.93 33.54
N THR A 756 22.56 18.61 33.14
CA THR A 756 21.92 17.30 33.34
C THR A 756 21.84 16.46 32.08
N TYR A 757 22.15 17.03 30.91
CA TYR A 757 22.07 16.35 29.63
C TYR A 757 22.85 15.04 29.63
N LEU A 758 22.27 14.03 28.99
CA LEU A 758 22.93 12.76 28.74
C LEU A 758 23.89 12.92 27.56
N LYS A 759 25.13 12.50 27.74
CA LYS A 759 26.12 12.47 26.67
C LYS A 759 26.31 11.02 26.24
N ILE A 760 26.03 10.74 24.97
CA ILE A 760 26.25 9.44 24.33
C ILE A 760 27.38 9.64 23.33
N THR A 761 28.58 9.15 23.63
CA THR A 761 29.71 9.27 22.70
C THR A 761 29.66 8.20 21.61
N ALA A 762 30.41 8.40 20.53
CA ALA A 762 30.54 7.40 19.47
C ALA A 762 31.11 6.08 20.02
N ASP A 763 32.13 6.15 20.87
CA ASP A 763 32.73 4.98 21.51
C ASP A 763 31.70 4.24 22.37
N ASP A 764 30.92 4.95 23.20
CA ASP A 764 29.89 4.34 24.05
C ASP A 764 28.80 3.64 23.21
N LEU A 765 28.28 4.32 22.19
CA LEU A 765 27.16 3.80 21.40
C LEU A 765 27.59 2.67 20.48
N TYR A 766 28.65 2.83 19.71
CA TYR A 766 29.00 1.88 18.64
C TYR A 766 29.65 0.61 19.18
N THR A 767 30.26 0.64 20.37
CA THR A 767 30.79 -0.57 21.02
C THR A 767 29.75 -1.34 21.86
N ALA A 768 28.65 -0.70 22.28
CA ALA A 768 27.61 -1.35 23.07
C ALA A 768 26.78 -2.36 22.26
N GLU A 769 26.54 -3.54 22.82
CA GLU A 769 25.50 -4.47 22.35
C GLU A 769 24.16 -4.21 23.06
N LEU A 770 24.23 -3.73 24.30
CA LEU A 770 23.09 -3.40 25.15
C LEU A 770 23.34 -2.11 25.93
N ILE A 771 22.35 -1.22 25.97
CA ILE A 771 22.35 -0.03 26.82
C ILE A 771 21.29 -0.18 27.90
N THR A 772 21.70 -0.07 29.16
CA THR A 772 20.78 -0.14 30.31
C THR A 772 20.54 1.25 30.87
N PHE A 773 19.30 1.74 30.78
CA PHE A 773 18.87 2.98 31.42
C PHE A 773 18.31 2.71 32.82
N TYR A 774 18.46 3.69 33.72
CA TYR A 774 17.94 3.62 35.08
C TYR A 774 16.86 4.67 35.34
N MET A 775 15.69 4.21 35.76
CA MET A 775 14.56 5.04 36.15
C MET A 775 14.47 5.17 37.67
N PRO A 776 14.47 6.40 38.22
CA PRO A 776 14.21 6.58 39.64
C PRO A 776 12.71 6.43 39.91
N ALA A 777 12.35 5.61 40.90
CA ALA A 777 10.95 5.29 41.19
C ALA A 777 10.68 5.13 42.69
N GLN A 778 9.45 5.31 43.12
CA GLN A 778 8.99 4.99 44.47
C GLN A 778 8.63 3.49 44.57
N ASP A 779 9.07 2.80 45.63
CA ASP A 779 8.69 1.42 45.90
C ASP A 779 7.34 1.37 46.66
N ILE A 780 6.24 1.78 46.01
CA ILE A 780 4.92 1.91 46.67
C ILE A 780 4.36 0.56 47.13
N LEU A 781 4.72 -0.52 46.42
CA LEU A 781 4.27 -1.88 46.73
C LEU A 781 4.85 -2.42 48.03
N SER A 782 6.07 -2.00 48.40
CA SER A 782 6.65 -2.33 49.70
C SER A 782 5.90 -1.71 50.88
N VAL A 783 5.12 -0.65 50.63
CA VAL A 783 4.37 0.07 51.65
C VAL A 783 2.98 -0.56 51.83
N PRO A 784 2.62 -1.04 53.03
CA PRO A 784 1.28 -1.56 53.29
C PRO A 784 0.25 -0.42 53.26
N GLU A 785 -1.00 -0.73 52.92
CA GLU A 785 -2.10 0.25 52.97
C GLU A 785 -2.20 0.87 54.36
N THR A 786 -2.26 0.04 55.41
CA THR A 786 -2.24 0.48 56.81
C THR A 786 -1.27 -0.36 57.63
N PHE A 787 -0.74 0.21 58.71
CA PHE A 787 0.09 -0.54 59.66
C PHE A 787 -0.20 -0.12 61.10
N LYS A 788 0.07 -1.04 62.03
CA LYS A 788 -0.17 -0.82 63.46
C LYS A 788 1.08 -0.27 64.14
N VAL A 789 0.96 0.90 64.74
CA VAL A 789 2.03 1.49 65.55
C VAL A 789 2.19 0.69 66.85
N SER A 790 3.43 0.38 67.24
CA SER A 790 3.70 -0.36 68.49
C SER A 790 3.19 0.45 69.69
N GLY A 791 2.13 -0.04 70.35
CA GLY A 791 1.48 0.66 71.47
C GLY A 791 0.56 1.82 71.06
N GLY A 792 0.28 1.99 69.76
CA GLY A 792 -0.50 3.11 69.21
C GLY A 792 -1.62 2.69 68.25
N PRO A 793 -2.25 3.66 67.56
CA PRO A 793 -3.33 3.41 66.61
C PRO A 793 -2.84 2.76 65.31
N THR A 794 -3.78 2.25 64.51
CA THR A 794 -3.52 1.89 63.11
C THR A 794 -3.52 3.17 62.28
N VAL A 795 -2.48 3.37 61.48
CA VAL A 795 -2.31 4.57 60.64
C VAL A 795 -2.17 4.16 59.16
N PRO A 796 -2.52 5.04 58.21
CA PRO A 796 -2.29 4.79 56.80
C PRO A 796 -0.78 4.74 56.51
N GLY A 797 -0.34 3.70 55.80
CA GLY A 797 1.01 3.60 55.26
C GLY A 797 1.15 4.30 53.92
N ARG A 798 0.08 4.29 53.10
CA ARG A 798 -0.02 5.05 51.84
C ARG A 798 -0.89 6.28 52.08
N ILE A 799 -0.43 7.45 51.65
CA ILE A 799 -1.11 8.74 51.87
C ILE A 799 -1.27 9.50 50.55
N LEU A 800 -2.16 10.49 50.53
CA LEU A 800 -2.45 11.28 49.33
C LEU A 800 -1.21 12.00 48.78
N GLU A 801 -0.30 12.42 49.66
CA GLU A 801 0.94 13.08 49.29
C GLU A 801 1.90 12.19 48.50
N ASP A 802 1.74 10.85 48.57
CA ASP A 802 2.53 9.90 47.80
C ASP A 802 2.29 10.06 46.28
N LEU A 803 1.18 10.69 45.87
CA LEU A 803 0.91 11.04 44.47
C LEU A 803 1.86 12.14 43.94
N GLY A 804 2.41 12.98 44.82
CA GLY A 804 3.33 14.06 44.46
C GLY A 804 4.81 13.65 44.46
N VAL A 805 5.14 12.52 45.06
CA VAL A 805 6.52 12.01 45.21
C VAL A 805 7.23 11.85 43.86
N PRO A 806 6.63 11.28 42.79
CA PRO A 806 7.30 11.15 41.50
C PRO A 806 7.83 12.48 40.95
N GLY A 807 7.08 13.59 41.13
CA GLY A 807 7.53 14.92 40.71
C GLY A 807 8.74 15.42 41.51
N LEU A 808 8.80 15.09 42.80
CA LEU A 808 9.96 15.41 43.66
C LEU A 808 11.17 14.54 43.30
N ILE A 809 10.94 13.25 42.98
CA ILE A 809 11.97 12.33 42.48
C ILE A 809 12.63 12.89 41.22
N ALA A 810 11.84 13.38 40.26
CA ALA A 810 12.37 13.96 39.03
C ALA A 810 13.33 15.14 39.31
N ASN A 811 12.93 16.07 40.18
CA ASN A 811 13.76 17.22 40.56
C ASN A 811 15.04 16.80 41.29
N ILE A 812 14.95 15.83 42.21
CA ILE A 812 16.13 15.33 42.93
C ILE A 812 17.09 14.61 41.99
N SER A 813 16.57 13.83 41.04
CA SER A 813 17.36 13.10 40.06
C SER A 813 18.17 13.99 39.11
N SER A 814 17.81 15.27 39.00
CA SER A 814 18.49 16.26 38.18
C SER A 814 19.40 17.18 39.00
N VAL A 815 19.06 17.47 40.26
CA VAL A 815 19.79 18.44 41.10
C VAL A 815 20.90 17.79 41.93
N ILE A 816 20.73 16.54 42.39
CA ILE A 816 21.69 15.90 43.30
C ILE A 816 22.72 15.09 42.51
N PRO A 817 24.01 15.48 42.49
CA PRO A 817 25.03 14.87 41.64
C PRO A 817 25.20 13.37 41.84
N GLU A 818 25.16 12.89 43.08
CA GLU A 818 25.35 11.48 43.42
C GLU A 818 24.22 10.61 42.85
N ILE A 819 22.98 11.09 42.93
CA ILE A 819 21.82 10.40 42.34
C ILE A 819 21.91 10.47 40.82
N ARG A 820 22.20 11.65 40.26
CA ARG A 820 22.32 11.84 38.81
C ARG A 820 23.41 10.94 38.20
N GLU A 821 24.56 10.81 38.86
CA GLU A 821 25.66 9.94 38.45
C GLU A 821 25.25 8.47 38.53
N SER A 822 24.56 8.06 39.59
CA SER A 822 24.05 6.70 39.71
C SER A 822 23.04 6.34 38.61
N LEU A 823 22.33 7.31 38.03
CA LEU A 823 21.33 7.09 36.98
C LEU A 823 21.91 7.14 35.56
N GLN A 824 23.24 7.32 35.39
CA GLN A 824 23.86 7.25 34.07
C GLN A 824 23.64 5.86 33.45
N PRO A 825 23.34 5.78 32.15
CA PRO A 825 23.18 4.51 31.48
C PRO A 825 24.49 3.72 31.47
N ILE A 826 24.37 2.40 31.48
CA ILE A 826 25.52 1.49 31.32
C ILE A 826 25.51 0.95 29.90
N TYR A 827 26.68 0.99 29.27
CA TYR A 827 26.96 0.48 27.93
C TYR A 827 27.71 -0.84 28.10
N SER A 828 27.13 -1.95 27.63
CA SER A 828 27.68 -3.30 27.79
C SER A 828 27.82 -4.06 26.48
#